data_AF-A0A3E0DQG8-F1
#
_entry.id   AF-A0A3E0DQG8-F1
#
_cell.length_a   1.000
_cell.length_b   1.000
_cell.length_c   1.000
_cell.angle_alpha   90.00
_cell.angle_beta   90.00
_cell.angle_gamma   90.00
#
_symmetry.space_group_name_H-M   'P 1'
#
loop_
_entity.id
_entity.type
_entity.pdbx_description
1 polymer ?
#
loop_
_entity_poly.entity_id
_entity_poly.type
_entity_poly.pdbx_seq_one_letter_code
_entity_poly.pdbx_strand_id
1 'polypeptide(L)'
;MSDLYWLLIASALVFLMQAGFLCLESGRIRSKNSINVAAKNISDFIISSAMFWLFGFGIMFGESVWGVFGRNEFVFGSTNTPWQVSFFLFQMMFCGTAATLTSGAVAERMTFMGYLAVTAILIAIIYPITGHWAWSGAYDSQAQQGWLEALGFIDFAGSTVVHSVGGWVALAAIMIIGPRLGRFEQGIRLPPGNNLPLSALGVLLIWFGWIGFNGGSTLALTNEVPIIILNTFLSAVWGGLIAAAINYMRDGYVEVGFILNGTIAGLVGITASCHVVTPAAAAVIGAVSGLIVYYGSLIMAHLHLDDALDVVPAHLFAGIWGTLSVALFGDAEKMNTGLSFSQQLGIQALGIVTIGVYCFVVAYGAMWLLNKVLPLRATREDEEQGMNVSEHRATTELFDLLTSMQYQQNNADFSSPVPEEPFTEVGQIARKYNQVINRVNGEIAHRDDALLRFKKSEQRKTAILDSSMDCIVTINQQGEIIEFNPAAERTFGCLKKQVAGKSFIENFILEEDRFAILSSLNIGFSSSAGWVLNRRNSFRLQRDSHNSFPAEITITKAGIDNSNAAKEEFTLHIRDVTRQFKLQERLRFLAYSDPLTSLYNRTYLMDKLISALSRAGKQRSSVGLLFLDLDKFKTINDTLGHKAGDELLCEVANRLTQVSNSTDIVARWGGDEFILILTEDVSEQLVRARAERILQIMRAPVSVKGQLLNIPTSIGISLSDGNTTDADKLIQQADIAMYCAKQKGRDNAQVFAPEMASVVVKKFGLEQEMHEALELGQFSLEYQPKVWGDKSHIIGLEALIRWHHPVKGRVSPVDFIPIAEESNLITKIGEWVIDEALKQQNRWRKIGLKLVPVAVNISGRHLIHDDFVPYISGKLKAYELSGALLEIEITEGVLLQDIERCIAVMKALKALNITISVDDFGTGYSSLSYLKRLPIDVLKIDQSFVDECGKHTEDTTICETIIHLARNLKLVTIAEGVETQEQAELLNQMGCQVYQGYYFYRPMPSSEAATLLHENLSFHKVSQ
;
A
#
# COMPACT_ATOMS: atom_id res chain seq x y z
N MET A 1 20.48 7.01 40.08
CA MET A 1 19.63 7.58 39.01
C MET A 1 20.05 7.04 37.64
N SER A 2 21.34 7.07 37.27
CA SER A 2 21.85 6.46 36.02
C SER A 2 21.42 5.01 35.83
N ASP A 3 21.54 4.17 36.86
CA ASP A 3 21.23 2.73 36.75
C ASP A 3 19.74 2.46 36.59
N LEU A 4 18.91 3.29 37.23
CA LEU A 4 17.45 3.27 37.07
C LEU A 4 17.07 3.56 35.61
N TYR A 5 17.64 4.62 35.02
CA TYR A 5 17.38 4.97 33.62
C TYR A 5 17.90 3.91 32.67
N TRP A 6 19.06 3.33 32.96
CA TRP A 6 19.62 2.23 32.16
C TRP A 6 18.70 1.02 32.13
N LEU A 7 18.22 0.56 33.29
CA LEU A 7 17.28 -0.57 33.35
C LEU A 7 15.96 -0.28 32.62
N LEU A 8 15.43 0.95 32.68
CA LEU A 8 14.22 1.31 31.94
C LEU A 8 14.44 1.35 30.42
N ILE A 9 15.58 1.90 29.98
CA ILE A 9 15.96 1.89 28.56
C ILE A 9 16.17 0.46 28.08
N ALA A 10 16.91 -0.36 28.84
CA ALA A 10 17.12 -1.76 28.54
C ALA A 10 15.80 -2.53 28.47
N SER A 11 14.87 -2.28 29.41
CA SER A 11 13.52 -2.86 29.38
C SER A 11 12.77 -2.48 28.10
N ALA A 12 12.82 -1.21 27.69
CA ALA A 12 12.17 -0.76 26.45
C ALA A 12 12.80 -1.40 25.19
N LEU A 13 14.12 -1.59 25.18
CA LEU A 13 14.83 -2.29 24.10
C LEU A 13 14.47 -3.77 24.04
N VAL A 14 14.37 -4.46 25.18
CA VAL A 14 13.92 -5.86 25.22
C VAL A 14 12.44 -5.97 24.82
N PHE A 15 11.59 -5.02 25.23
CA PHE A 15 10.21 -4.97 24.77
C PHE A 15 10.09 -4.87 23.24
N LEU A 16 10.97 -4.09 22.59
CA LEU A 16 11.01 -3.97 21.13
C LEU A 16 11.28 -5.32 20.42
N MET A 17 11.92 -6.28 21.10
CA MET A 17 12.09 -7.63 20.56
C MET A 17 10.75 -8.33 20.30
N GLN A 18 9.69 -8.00 21.06
CA GLN A 18 8.35 -8.55 20.81
C GLN A 18 7.80 -8.15 19.45
N ALA A 19 8.03 -6.89 19.03
CA ALA A 19 7.73 -6.45 17.67
C ALA A 19 8.60 -7.18 16.64
N GLY A 20 9.87 -7.44 16.97
CA GLY A 20 10.77 -8.21 16.14
C GLY A 20 10.32 -9.66 15.92
N PHE A 21 9.92 -10.37 16.99
CA PHE A 21 9.34 -11.72 16.90
C PHE A 21 8.04 -11.71 16.09
N LEU A 22 7.14 -10.76 16.35
CA LEU A 22 5.90 -10.60 15.57
C LEU A 22 6.18 -10.53 14.06
N CYS A 23 7.14 -9.69 13.64
CA CYS A 23 7.57 -9.56 12.25
C CYS A 23 8.23 -10.85 11.70
N LEU A 24 9.12 -11.46 12.48
CA LEU A 24 9.83 -12.68 12.11
C LEU A 24 8.89 -13.86 11.91
N GLU A 25 8.06 -14.16 12.91
CA GLU A 25 7.15 -15.28 12.89
C GLU A 25 6.08 -15.10 11.81
N SER A 26 5.40 -13.94 11.79
CA SER A 26 4.33 -13.67 10.80
C SER A 26 4.84 -13.63 9.36
N GLY A 27 6.11 -13.25 9.16
CA GLY A 27 6.76 -13.21 7.84
C GLY A 27 7.22 -14.58 7.34
N ARG A 28 7.74 -15.45 8.23
CA ARG A 28 8.24 -16.79 7.88
C ARG A 28 7.14 -17.85 7.74
N ILE A 29 5.99 -17.61 8.35
CA ILE A 29 4.84 -18.52 8.34
C ILE A 29 3.95 -18.25 7.12
N ARG A 30 3.13 -19.23 6.69
CA ARG A 30 2.21 -19.05 5.54
C ARG A 30 1.13 -18.00 5.86
N SER A 31 0.72 -17.26 4.82
CA SER A 31 -0.24 -16.15 4.93
C SER A 31 -1.56 -16.52 5.63
N LYS A 32 -2.06 -17.74 5.42
CA LYS A 32 -3.28 -18.27 6.06
C LYS A 32 -3.20 -18.44 7.59
N ASN A 33 -2.02 -18.24 8.17
CA ASN A 33 -1.75 -18.42 9.60
C ASN A 33 -1.13 -17.18 10.28
N SER A 34 -0.81 -16.11 9.52
CA SER A 34 -0.07 -14.96 10.04
C SER A 34 -0.80 -14.18 11.14
N ILE A 35 -2.12 -14.04 11.06
CA ILE A 35 -2.94 -13.31 12.05
C ILE A 35 -3.02 -14.11 13.35
N ASN A 36 -3.18 -15.43 13.26
CA ASN A 36 -3.18 -16.30 14.44
C ASN A 36 -1.84 -16.23 15.19
N VAL A 37 -0.73 -16.24 14.45
CA VAL A 37 0.61 -16.08 15.02
C VAL A 37 0.77 -14.72 15.68
N ALA A 38 0.31 -13.65 15.03
CA ALA A 38 0.33 -12.32 15.60
C ALA A 38 -0.48 -12.23 16.91
N ALA A 39 -1.67 -12.84 16.93
CA ALA A 39 -2.51 -12.91 18.12
C ALA A 39 -1.83 -13.69 19.25
N LYS A 40 -1.12 -14.79 18.96
CA LYS A 40 -0.34 -15.57 19.93
C LYS A 40 0.78 -14.74 20.55
N ASN A 41 1.59 -14.06 19.73
CA ASN A 41 2.66 -13.17 20.20
C ASN A 41 2.14 -12.07 21.14
N ILE A 42 1.04 -11.40 20.78
CA ILE A 42 0.42 -10.38 21.65
C ILE A 42 -0.09 -11.00 22.95
N SER A 43 -0.70 -12.19 22.85
CA SER A 43 -1.21 -12.91 24.01
C SER A 43 -0.10 -13.35 24.95
N ASP A 44 1.06 -13.74 24.44
CA ASP A 44 2.24 -14.06 25.25
C ASP A 44 2.63 -12.89 26.13
N PHE A 45 2.71 -11.68 25.56
CA PHE A 45 3.04 -10.48 26.33
C PHE A 45 2.00 -10.18 27.42
N ILE A 46 0.70 -10.30 27.10
CA ILE A 46 -0.38 -10.05 28.06
C ILE A 46 -0.34 -11.07 29.20
N ILE A 47 -0.26 -12.35 28.86
CA ILE A 47 -0.25 -13.45 29.83
C ILE A 47 1.03 -13.42 30.65
N SER A 48 2.20 -13.21 30.02
CA SER A 48 3.48 -13.11 30.72
C SER A 48 3.48 -11.96 31.70
N SER A 49 3.05 -10.77 31.30
CA SER A 49 3.01 -9.61 32.19
C SER A 49 2.08 -9.85 33.37
N ALA A 50 0.88 -10.40 33.13
CA ALA A 50 -0.11 -10.64 34.19
C ALA A 50 0.32 -11.75 35.17
N MET A 51 0.74 -12.90 34.64
CA MET A 51 1.10 -14.07 35.47
C MET A 51 2.43 -13.87 36.19
N PHE A 52 3.40 -13.23 35.54
CA PHE A 52 4.66 -12.88 36.18
C PHE A 52 4.45 -11.87 37.31
N TRP A 53 3.57 -10.89 37.13
CA TRP A 53 3.20 -9.95 38.20
C TRP A 53 2.46 -10.63 39.37
N LEU A 54 1.52 -11.53 39.09
CA LEU A 54 0.72 -12.20 40.12
C LEU A 54 1.55 -13.15 41.00
N PHE A 55 2.35 -14.02 40.39
CA PHE A 55 3.13 -15.03 41.12
C PHE A 55 4.54 -15.28 40.57
N GLY A 56 4.77 -15.12 39.26
CA GLY A 56 6.03 -15.55 38.64
C GLY A 56 7.25 -14.84 39.22
N PHE A 57 7.17 -13.53 39.47
CA PHE A 57 8.25 -12.77 40.09
C PHE A 57 8.55 -13.27 41.50
N GLY A 58 7.52 -13.52 42.31
CA GLY A 58 7.69 -14.02 43.68
C GLY A 58 8.28 -15.44 43.75
N ILE A 59 7.89 -16.32 42.83
CA ILE A 59 8.50 -17.67 42.72
C ILE A 59 9.98 -17.56 42.29
N MET A 60 10.32 -16.61 41.43
CA MET A 60 11.66 -16.48 40.86
C MET A 60 12.64 -15.75 41.79
N PHE A 61 12.23 -14.62 42.38
CA PHE A 61 13.11 -13.71 43.13
C PHE A 61 12.71 -13.53 44.59
N GLY A 62 11.62 -14.14 45.05
CA GLY A 62 11.26 -14.15 46.45
C GLY A 62 12.26 -14.93 47.30
N GLU A 63 12.13 -14.79 48.62
CA GLU A 63 12.99 -15.44 49.61
C GLU A 63 13.06 -16.95 49.37
N SER A 64 14.27 -17.46 49.17
CA SER A 64 14.50 -18.82 48.71
C SER A 64 14.10 -19.88 49.74
N VAL A 65 13.39 -20.90 49.27
CA VAL A 65 13.10 -22.14 49.99
C VAL A 65 13.98 -23.25 49.45
N TRP A 66 15.01 -23.62 50.22
CA TRP A 66 15.97 -24.67 49.87
C TRP A 66 16.70 -24.46 48.53
N GLY A 67 16.77 -23.23 48.01
CA GLY A 67 17.34 -22.93 46.70
C GLY A 67 16.41 -23.25 45.52
N VAL A 68 15.17 -23.72 45.75
CA VAL A 68 14.31 -24.30 44.71
C VAL A 68 13.25 -23.31 44.18
N PHE A 69 12.62 -22.53 45.05
CA PHE A 69 11.64 -21.50 44.68
C PHE A 69 11.51 -20.42 45.76
N GLY A 70 11.03 -19.23 45.39
CA GLY A 70 10.75 -18.10 46.28
C GLY A 70 9.35 -18.15 46.92
N ARG A 71 9.23 -17.64 48.15
CA ARG A 71 7.98 -17.70 48.96
C ARG A 71 7.25 -16.37 49.20
N ASN A 72 7.77 -15.23 48.73
CA ASN A 72 7.21 -13.89 48.95
C ASN A 72 7.30 -13.03 47.67
N GLU A 73 7.06 -11.71 47.75
CA GLU A 73 7.03 -10.78 46.59
C GLU A 73 5.96 -11.11 45.52
N PHE A 74 4.81 -11.66 45.95
CA PHE A 74 3.63 -11.84 45.10
C PHE A 74 2.83 -10.53 44.97
N VAL A 75 2.20 -10.29 43.82
CA VAL A 75 1.44 -9.05 43.53
C VAL A 75 2.31 -7.81 43.77
N PHE A 76 3.42 -7.75 43.02
CA PHE A 76 4.50 -6.79 43.20
C PHE A 76 4.06 -5.32 43.05
N GLY A 77 4.58 -4.39 43.87
CA GLY A 77 4.56 -2.95 43.57
C GLY A 77 4.05 -1.96 44.64
N SER A 78 3.40 -2.39 45.73
CA SER A 78 2.83 -1.45 46.71
C SER A 78 3.82 -0.89 47.75
N THR A 79 4.96 -1.57 47.95
CA THR A 79 5.95 -1.23 48.98
C THR A 79 7.40 -1.24 48.47
N ASN A 80 7.61 -1.38 47.15
CA ASN A 80 8.93 -1.59 46.54
C ASN A 80 9.60 -0.26 46.12
N THR A 81 10.92 -0.23 46.11
CA THR A 81 11.71 0.93 45.69
C THR A 81 11.68 1.12 44.16
N PRO A 82 11.95 2.32 43.63
CA PRO A 82 12.01 2.54 42.18
C PRO A 82 12.97 1.60 41.44
N TRP A 83 14.13 1.27 42.02
CA TRP A 83 15.06 0.32 41.41
C TRP A 83 14.47 -1.09 41.33
N GLN A 84 13.82 -1.56 42.39
CA GLN A 84 13.15 -2.86 42.39
C GLN A 84 12.02 -2.92 41.35
N VAL A 85 11.30 -1.80 41.13
CA VAL A 85 10.30 -1.69 40.06
C VAL A 85 10.95 -1.76 38.68
N SER A 86 12.07 -1.06 38.45
CA SER A 86 12.80 -1.15 37.18
C SER A 86 13.37 -2.55 36.94
N PHE A 87 13.88 -3.23 37.97
CA PHE A 87 14.34 -4.61 37.88
C PHE A 87 13.18 -5.56 37.53
N PHE A 88 12.03 -5.41 38.18
CA PHE A 88 10.82 -6.17 37.87
C PHE A 88 10.40 -5.98 36.41
N LEU A 89 10.35 -4.73 35.91
CA LEU A 89 10.00 -4.44 34.52
C LEU A 89 11.00 -5.08 33.55
N PHE A 90 12.29 -5.04 33.86
CA PHE A 90 13.33 -5.67 33.04
C PHE A 90 13.14 -7.19 32.96
N GLN A 91 12.96 -7.86 34.10
CA GLN A 91 12.75 -9.31 34.16
C GLN A 91 11.42 -9.75 33.53
N MET A 92 10.37 -8.93 33.62
CA MET A 92 9.11 -9.19 32.94
C MET A 92 9.29 -9.31 31.42
N MET A 93 10.19 -8.53 30.82
CA MET A 93 10.45 -8.60 29.38
C MET A 93 11.17 -9.91 28.98
N PHE A 94 12.01 -10.47 29.85
CA PHE A 94 12.66 -11.77 29.65
C PHE A 94 11.65 -12.91 29.72
N CYS A 95 10.72 -12.84 30.67
CA CYS A 95 9.61 -13.77 30.79
C CYS A 95 8.74 -13.80 29.51
N GLY A 96 8.42 -12.61 28.97
CA GLY A 96 7.71 -12.52 27.70
C GLY A 96 8.49 -13.16 26.55
N THR A 97 9.79 -12.87 26.46
CA THR A 97 10.67 -13.43 25.42
C THR A 97 10.75 -14.97 25.47
N ALA A 98 10.85 -15.55 26.67
CA ALA A 98 10.87 -17.01 26.83
C ALA A 98 9.57 -17.67 26.34
N ALA A 99 8.43 -17.02 26.57
CA ALA A 99 7.12 -17.49 26.13
C ALA A 99 7.00 -17.49 24.60
N THR A 100 7.40 -16.39 23.96
CA THR A 100 7.29 -16.17 22.51
C THR A 100 7.97 -17.27 21.69
N LEU A 101 9.09 -17.83 22.16
CA LEU A 101 9.83 -18.89 21.45
C LEU A 101 8.96 -20.11 21.12
N THR A 102 7.99 -20.44 21.99
CA THR A 102 7.14 -21.61 21.76
C THR A 102 6.16 -21.37 20.60
N SER A 103 5.66 -20.14 20.41
CA SER A 103 4.77 -19.75 19.30
C SER A 103 5.37 -20.12 17.95
N GLY A 104 6.60 -19.68 17.70
CA GLY A 104 7.30 -19.92 16.44
C GLY A 104 7.47 -21.39 16.09
N ALA A 105 7.79 -22.24 17.07
CA ALA A 105 8.06 -23.67 16.86
C ALA A 105 6.81 -24.46 16.44
N VAL A 106 5.69 -24.16 17.10
CA VAL A 106 4.41 -24.88 16.96
C VAL A 106 3.42 -24.19 16.03
N ALA A 107 3.87 -23.12 15.37
CA ALA A 107 3.11 -22.38 14.38
C ALA A 107 2.44 -23.29 13.33
N GLU A 108 1.35 -22.79 12.78
CA GLU A 108 0.52 -23.44 11.75
C GLU A 108 -0.36 -24.60 12.18
N ARG A 109 -0.18 -25.17 13.38
CA ARG A 109 -0.82 -26.44 13.74
C ARG A 109 -1.21 -26.64 15.20
N MET A 110 -0.81 -25.73 16.10
CA MET A 110 -1.28 -25.73 17.49
C MET A 110 -2.51 -24.85 17.64
N THR A 111 -3.53 -25.34 18.37
CA THR A 111 -4.72 -24.54 18.68
C THR A 111 -4.37 -23.33 19.56
N PHE A 112 -5.07 -22.21 19.38
CA PHE A 112 -4.89 -20.97 20.14
C PHE A 112 -5.13 -21.19 21.64
N MET A 113 -6.24 -21.84 22.01
CA MET A 113 -6.53 -22.11 23.42
C MET A 113 -5.52 -23.09 24.04
N GLY A 114 -5.11 -24.11 23.28
CA GLY A 114 -4.05 -25.01 23.70
C GLY A 114 -2.74 -24.27 23.94
N TYR A 115 -2.41 -23.35 23.03
CA TYR A 115 -1.23 -22.49 23.13
C TYR A 115 -1.25 -21.63 24.40
N LEU A 116 -2.32 -20.88 24.65
CA LEU A 116 -2.42 -20.03 25.86
C LEU A 116 -2.25 -20.84 27.15
N ALA A 117 -2.78 -22.06 27.20
CA ALA A 117 -2.63 -22.93 28.36
C ALA A 117 -1.18 -23.39 28.57
N VAL A 118 -0.47 -23.71 27.48
CA VAL A 118 0.96 -24.07 27.54
C VAL A 118 1.82 -22.87 27.94
N THR A 119 1.56 -21.70 27.35
CA THR A 119 2.19 -20.42 27.73
C THR A 119 1.99 -20.14 29.22
N ALA A 120 0.77 -20.32 29.74
CA ALA A 120 0.48 -20.15 31.16
C ALA A 120 1.31 -21.10 32.05
N ILE A 121 1.44 -22.38 31.69
CA ILE A 121 2.26 -23.35 32.43
C ILE A 121 3.74 -22.95 32.40
N LEU A 122 4.24 -22.54 31.23
CA LEU A 122 5.62 -22.08 31.06
C LEU A 122 5.92 -20.90 32.01
N ILE A 123 5.03 -19.92 32.05
CA ILE A 123 5.23 -18.67 32.82
C ILE A 123 4.98 -18.86 34.32
N ALA A 124 4.05 -19.72 34.72
CA ALA A 124 3.75 -19.94 36.14
C ALA A 124 4.72 -20.88 36.84
N ILE A 125 5.19 -21.90 36.14
CA ILE A 125 5.84 -23.05 36.78
C ILE A 125 7.25 -23.20 36.25
N ILE A 126 7.42 -23.28 34.93
CA ILE A 126 8.71 -23.69 34.36
C ILE A 126 9.72 -22.56 34.49
N TYR A 127 9.43 -21.40 33.89
CA TYR A 127 10.35 -20.28 33.81
C TYR A 127 10.76 -19.71 35.19
N PRO A 128 9.83 -19.42 36.12
CA PRO A 128 10.20 -18.88 37.44
C PRO A 128 11.05 -19.83 38.28
N ILE A 129 10.78 -21.14 38.23
CA ILE A 129 11.54 -22.13 39.01
C ILE A 129 12.97 -22.26 38.47
N THR A 130 13.13 -22.34 37.15
CA THR A 130 14.47 -22.39 36.54
C THR A 130 15.22 -21.08 36.73
N GLY A 131 14.51 -19.95 36.68
CA GLY A 131 15.04 -18.64 37.00
C GLY A 131 15.50 -18.54 38.44
N HIS A 132 14.74 -19.08 39.38
CA HIS A 132 15.14 -19.11 40.79
C HIS A 132 16.43 -19.90 40.99
N TRP A 133 16.60 -21.04 40.32
CA TRP A 133 17.81 -21.85 40.47
C TRP A 133 19.08 -21.11 40.06
N ALA A 134 18.99 -20.29 39.00
CA ALA A 134 20.15 -19.66 38.37
C ALA A 134 20.35 -18.17 38.71
N TRP A 135 19.29 -17.43 39.06
CA TRP A 135 19.31 -15.97 39.15
C TRP A 135 18.70 -15.37 40.42
N SER A 136 18.27 -16.16 41.41
CA SER A 136 17.54 -15.57 42.55
C SER A 136 18.36 -14.52 43.31
N GLY A 137 19.69 -14.66 43.36
CA GLY A 137 20.60 -13.70 43.99
C GLY A 137 20.75 -12.36 43.25
N ALA A 138 20.23 -12.23 42.03
CA ALA A 138 20.29 -10.99 41.26
C ALA A 138 19.38 -9.88 41.81
N TYR A 139 18.33 -10.23 42.55
CA TYR A 139 17.38 -9.27 43.13
C TYR A 139 17.80 -8.76 44.51
N ASP A 140 18.24 -9.67 45.39
CA ASP A 140 18.78 -9.36 46.71
C ASP A 140 20.02 -10.23 46.97
N SER A 141 21.19 -9.61 46.94
CA SER A 141 22.48 -10.27 47.13
C SER A 141 22.71 -10.77 48.56
N GLN A 142 21.87 -10.38 49.52
CA GLN A 142 21.92 -10.87 50.91
C GLN A 142 21.01 -12.09 51.15
N ALA A 143 20.10 -12.40 50.22
CA ALA A 143 19.22 -13.55 50.32
C ALA A 143 19.94 -14.86 49.95
N GLN A 144 19.39 -16.01 50.38
CA GLN A 144 19.89 -17.31 49.93
C GLN A 144 19.71 -17.44 48.41
N GLN A 145 20.82 -17.73 47.72
CA GLN A 145 20.87 -17.94 46.27
C GLN A 145 20.19 -19.25 45.87
N GLY A 146 19.82 -19.33 44.60
CA GLY A 146 19.38 -20.55 43.97
C GLY A 146 20.46 -21.62 44.03
N TRP A 147 20.09 -22.89 44.04
CA TRP A 147 21.06 -23.96 44.26
C TRP A 147 22.08 -24.09 43.11
N LEU A 148 21.72 -23.75 41.87
CA LEU A 148 22.67 -23.75 40.73
C LEU A 148 23.61 -22.53 40.81
N GLU A 149 23.04 -21.36 41.09
CA GLU A 149 23.80 -20.12 41.31
C GLU A 149 24.84 -20.31 42.42
N ALA A 150 24.44 -20.91 43.55
CA ALA A 150 25.31 -21.20 44.69
C ALA A 150 26.45 -22.19 44.36
N LEU A 151 26.29 -23.04 43.33
CA LEU A 151 27.34 -23.92 42.84
C LEU A 151 28.32 -23.20 41.89
N GLY A 152 28.05 -21.95 41.48
CA GLY A 152 28.85 -21.20 40.53
C GLY A 152 28.38 -21.37 39.07
N PHE A 153 27.11 -21.72 38.85
CA PHE A 153 26.52 -21.71 37.52
C PHE A 153 26.40 -20.27 37.01
N ILE A 154 26.87 -20.01 35.79
CA ILE A 154 26.83 -18.68 35.18
C ILE A 154 26.00 -18.75 33.92
N ASP A 155 24.91 -17.98 33.90
CA ASP A 155 24.09 -17.75 32.72
C ASP A 155 23.72 -16.27 32.64
N PHE A 156 24.68 -15.42 32.30
CA PHE A 156 24.63 -13.97 32.54
C PHE A 156 23.34 -13.27 32.07
N ALA A 157 22.92 -13.55 30.84
CA ALA A 157 21.72 -12.97 30.25
C ALA A 157 20.70 -14.02 29.77
N GLY A 158 20.95 -15.33 29.92
CA GLY A 158 19.91 -16.35 29.70
C GLY A 158 20.03 -17.20 28.44
N SER A 159 21.22 -17.67 28.07
CA SER A 159 21.33 -18.76 27.06
C SER A 159 20.61 -20.02 27.54
N THR A 160 20.61 -20.29 28.85
CA THR A 160 19.85 -21.38 29.44
C THR A 160 18.46 -20.94 29.88
N VAL A 161 18.35 -20.03 30.85
CA VAL A 161 17.10 -19.67 31.55
C VAL A 161 16.03 -19.08 30.63
N VAL A 162 16.41 -18.41 29.54
CA VAL A 162 15.46 -17.88 28.56
C VAL A 162 15.41 -18.79 27.34
N HIS A 163 16.53 -18.92 26.61
CA HIS A 163 16.52 -19.56 25.30
C HIS A 163 16.42 -21.08 25.37
N SER A 164 17.20 -21.73 26.22
CA SER A 164 17.11 -23.20 26.35
C SER A 164 15.81 -23.62 27.02
N VAL A 165 15.31 -22.90 28.03
CA VAL A 165 14.01 -23.17 28.65
C VAL A 165 12.90 -23.13 27.61
N GLY A 166 12.77 -22.04 26.85
CA GLY A 166 11.78 -21.94 25.77
C GLY A 166 12.01 -23.00 24.69
N GLY A 167 13.26 -23.29 24.34
CA GLY A 167 13.63 -24.31 23.36
C GLY A 167 13.28 -25.75 23.78
N TRP A 168 13.44 -26.12 25.06
CA TRP A 168 13.04 -27.43 25.57
C TRP A 168 11.52 -27.59 25.60
N VAL A 169 10.79 -26.54 25.97
CA VAL A 169 9.32 -26.52 25.91
C VAL A 169 8.84 -26.63 24.46
N ALA A 170 9.46 -25.89 23.54
CA ALA A 170 9.20 -25.97 22.11
C ALA A 170 9.43 -27.38 21.56
N LEU A 171 10.54 -28.04 21.95
CA LEU A 171 10.83 -29.42 21.54
C LEU A 171 9.76 -30.39 22.05
N ALA A 172 9.37 -30.30 23.32
CA ALA A 172 8.29 -31.11 23.88
C ALA A 172 6.96 -30.89 23.15
N ALA A 173 6.66 -29.63 22.79
CA ALA A 173 5.44 -29.28 22.07
C ALA A 173 5.45 -29.84 20.64
N ILE A 174 6.56 -29.71 19.90
CA ILE A 174 6.72 -30.29 18.55
C ILE A 174 6.50 -31.81 18.59
N MET A 175 7.05 -32.51 19.59
CA MET A 175 6.89 -33.96 19.73
C MET A 175 5.46 -34.40 20.00
N ILE A 176 4.68 -33.64 20.77
CA ILE A 176 3.29 -33.96 21.10
C ILE A 176 2.35 -33.61 19.95
N ILE A 177 2.58 -32.47 19.30
CA ILE A 177 1.70 -31.92 18.26
C ILE A 177 1.94 -32.60 16.91
N GLY A 178 3.17 -33.05 16.65
CA GLY A 178 3.57 -33.70 15.40
C GLY A 178 3.81 -32.73 14.24
N PRO A 179 4.22 -33.27 13.07
CA PRO A 179 4.61 -32.47 11.92
C PRO A 179 3.44 -31.80 11.19
N ARG A 180 3.70 -30.74 10.42
CA ARG A 180 2.71 -30.15 9.51
C ARG A 180 2.33 -31.13 8.40
N LEU A 181 1.08 -31.07 7.96
CA LEU A 181 0.57 -31.90 6.89
C LEU A 181 1.43 -31.77 5.63
N GLY A 182 1.85 -32.91 5.07
CA GLY A 182 2.65 -32.98 3.85
C GLY A 182 4.13 -32.58 3.98
N ARG A 183 4.64 -32.13 5.15
CA ARG A 183 6.03 -31.64 5.30
C ARG A 183 7.08 -32.67 4.89
N PHE A 184 6.87 -33.92 5.27
CA PHE A 184 7.81 -35.03 5.06
C PHE A 184 7.30 -36.04 4.01
N GLU A 185 6.24 -35.69 3.27
CA GLU A 185 5.72 -36.52 2.19
C GLU A 185 6.51 -36.29 0.90
N GLN A 186 6.84 -37.37 0.18
CA GLN A 186 7.63 -37.29 -1.06
C GLN A 186 6.87 -36.51 -2.14
N GLY A 187 7.55 -35.52 -2.74
CA GLY A 187 7.00 -34.71 -3.84
C GLY A 187 6.19 -33.49 -3.40
N ILE A 188 5.94 -33.32 -2.09
CA ILE A 188 5.26 -32.14 -1.55
C ILE A 188 6.30 -31.15 -1.03
N ARG A 189 6.40 -29.98 -1.69
CA ARG A 189 7.19 -28.85 -1.19
C ARG A 189 6.23 -27.83 -0.58
N LEU A 190 6.37 -27.58 0.71
CA LEU A 190 5.60 -26.52 1.36
C LEU A 190 5.95 -25.16 0.73
N PRO A 191 4.96 -24.28 0.50
CA PRO A 191 5.21 -22.92 0.02
C PRO A 191 6.15 -22.15 0.97
N PRO A 192 6.95 -21.19 0.45
CA PRO A 192 7.77 -20.32 1.27
C PRO A 192 6.91 -19.42 2.19
N GLY A 193 7.56 -18.82 3.19
CA GLY A 193 6.92 -17.87 4.12
C GLY A 193 6.28 -16.68 3.41
N ASN A 194 5.29 -16.08 4.07
CA ASN A 194 4.45 -15.01 3.52
C ASN A 194 5.24 -13.76 3.08
N ASN A 195 6.22 -13.33 3.87
CA ASN A 195 6.96 -12.09 3.63
C ASN A 195 8.39 -12.13 4.23
N LEU A 196 9.37 -12.50 3.40
CA LEU A 196 10.78 -12.58 3.81
C LEU A 196 11.40 -11.22 4.19
N PRO A 197 11.13 -10.09 3.48
CA PRO A 197 11.56 -8.77 3.95
C PRO A 197 11.06 -8.41 5.35
N LEU A 198 9.79 -8.70 5.66
CA LEU A 198 9.24 -8.51 7.01
C LEU A 198 9.97 -9.37 8.04
N SER A 199 10.34 -10.59 7.66
CA SER A 199 11.11 -11.49 8.52
C SER A 199 12.51 -10.94 8.82
N ALA A 200 13.17 -10.36 7.80
CA ALA A 200 14.48 -9.73 7.95
C ALA A 200 14.41 -8.48 8.84
N LEU A 201 13.37 -7.65 8.69
CA LEU A 201 13.09 -6.54 9.60
C LEU A 201 12.92 -7.05 11.04
N GLY A 202 12.20 -8.15 11.23
CA GLY A 202 12.04 -8.80 12.52
C GLY A 202 13.37 -9.14 13.20
N VAL A 203 14.29 -9.79 12.47
CA VAL A 203 15.64 -10.10 13.00
C VAL A 203 16.44 -8.86 13.33
N LEU A 204 16.35 -7.79 12.53
CA LEU A 204 17.05 -6.53 12.83
C LEU A 204 16.51 -5.86 14.11
N LEU A 205 15.19 -5.90 14.33
CA LEU A 205 14.59 -5.41 15.56
C LEU A 205 14.99 -6.27 16.78
N ILE A 206 15.03 -7.60 16.62
CA ILE A 206 15.53 -8.52 17.67
C ILE A 206 16.99 -8.20 17.99
N TRP A 207 17.85 -8.03 16.97
CA TRP A 207 19.25 -7.66 17.15
C TRP A 207 19.39 -6.35 17.91
N PHE A 208 18.65 -5.31 17.50
CA PHE A 208 18.67 -4.02 18.20
C PHE A 208 18.23 -4.15 19.66
N GLY A 209 17.18 -4.93 19.94
CA GLY A 209 16.73 -5.21 21.30
C GLY A 209 17.77 -5.96 22.16
N TRP A 210 18.67 -6.73 21.53
CA TRP A 210 19.76 -7.43 22.21
C TRP A 210 20.79 -6.50 22.86
N ILE A 211 20.83 -5.21 22.47
CA ILE A 211 21.58 -4.17 23.18
C ILE A 211 21.06 -4.03 24.61
N GLY A 212 19.73 -4.00 24.78
CA GLY A 212 19.08 -3.98 26.09
C GLY A 212 19.12 -5.34 26.78
N PHE A 213 19.02 -6.44 26.03
CA PHE A 213 19.02 -7.80 26.59
C PHE A 213 20.35 -8.14 27.26
N ASN A 214 21.45 -8.15 26.51
CA ASN A 214 22.78 -8.47 27.06
C ASN A 214 23.36 -7.30 27.83
N GLY A 215 23.25 -6.07 27.30
CA GLY A 215 23.78 -4.89 27.97
C GLY A 215 23.04 -4.57 29.28
N GLY A 216 21.72 -4.74 29.32
CA GLY A 216 20.91 -4.49 30.52
C GLY A 216 21.10 -5.51 31.62
N SER A 217 21.59 -6.72 31.28
CA SER A 217 21.89 -7.78 32.26
C SER A 217 23.05 -7.43 33.20
N THR A 218 23.78 -6.33 32.96
CA THR A 218 24.68 -5.74 33.96
C THR A 218 23.95 -5.11 35.15
N LEU A 219 22.64 -4.88 35.05
CA LEU A 219 21.76 -4.20 36.01
C LEU A 219 22.11 -2.73 36.34
N ALA A 220 23.26 -2.26 35.88
CA ALA A 220 23.78 -0.91 36.06
C ALA A 220 24.60 -0.47 34.83
N LEU A 221 24.70 0.84 34.59
CA LEU A 221 25.45 1.36 33.44
C LEU A 221 26.94 1.44 33.79
N THR A 222 27.68 0.37 33.51
CA THR A 222 29.11 0.26 33.80
C THR A 222 29.97 0.42 32.53
N ASN A 223 31.29 0.53 32.71
CA ASN A 223 32.25 0.55 31.60
C ASN A 223 32.33 -0.80 30.84
N GLU A 224 31.65 -1.85 31.33
CA GLU A 224 31.62 -3.16 30.68
C GLU A 224 30.51 -3.28 29.62
N VAL A 225 29.47 -2.43 29.70
CA VAL A 225 28.34 -2.46 28.75
C VAL A 225 28.80 -2.38 27.28
N PRO A 226 29.73 -1.48 26.88
CA PRO A 226 30.17 -1.41 25.49
C PRO A 226 30.85 -2.69 24.98
N ILE A 227 31.66 -3.36 25.81
CA ILE A 227 32.35 -4.60 25.40
C ILE A 227 31.36 -5.77 25.31
N ILE A 228 30.36 -5.83 26.19
CA ILE A 228 29.26 -6.80 26.13
C ILE A 228 28.48 -6.64 24.83
N ILE A 229 28.14 -5.40 24.44
CA ILE A 229 27.44 -5.11 23.19
C ILE A 229 28.31 -5.49 21.98
N LEU A 230 29.60 -5.17 22.00
CA LEU A 230 30.52 -5.53 20.92
C LEU A 230 30.62 -7.05 20.74
N ASN A 231 30.80 -7.80 21.84
CA ASN A 231 30.82 -9.26 21.83
C ASN A 231 29.51 -9.83 21.26
N THR A 232 28.38 -9.24 21.66
CA THR A 232 27.05 -9.62 21.15
C THR A 232 26.96 -9.46 19.64
N PHE A 233 27.38 -8.32 19.11
CA PHE A 233 27.30 -8.01 17.68
C PHE A 233 28.24 -8.89 16.86
N LEU A 234 29.48 -9.10 17.32
CA LEU A 234 30.44 -9.95 16.62
C LEU A 234 29.94 -11.39 16.51
N SER A 235 29.37 -11.95 17.59
CA SER A 235 28.81 -13.30 17.56
C SER A 235 27.64 -13.42 16.55
N ALA A 236 26.73 -12.43 16.53
CA ALA A 236 25.61 -12.40 15.59
C ALA A 236 26.05 -12.34 14.12
N VAL A 237 27.05 -11.49 13.82
CA VAL A 237 27.64 -11.38 12.47
C VAL A 237 28.22 -12.71 12.01
N TRP A 238 29.08 -13.33 12.84
CA TRP A 238 29.74 -14.57 12.48
C TRP A 238 28.78 -15.76 12.41
N GLY A 239 27.74 -15.81 13.24
CA GLY A 239 26.69 -16.82 13.14
C GLY A 239 25.94 -16.78 11.82
N GLY A 240 25.51 -15.59 11.39
CA GLY A 240 24.83 -15.39 10.10
C GLY A 240 25.73 -15.70 8.91
N LEU A 241 26.98 -15.22 8.92
CA LEU A 241 27.94 -15.45 7.84
C LEU A 241 28.27 -16.94 7.65
N ILE A 242 28.51 -17.68 8.74
CA ILE A 242 28.87 -19.10 8.66
C ILE A 242 27.69 -19.95 8.21
N ALA A 243 26.49 -19.71 8.74
CA ALA A 243 25.29 -20.42 8.29
C ALA A 243 25.03 -20.21 6.79
N ALA A 244 25.18 -18.97 6.30
CA ALA A 244 25.05 -18.64 4.89
C ALA A 244 26.13 -19.29 4.01
N ALA A 245 27.38 -19.26 4.46
CA ALA A 245 28.51 -19.84 3.73
C ALA A 245 28.33 -21.35 3.53
N ILE A 246 27.94 -22.08 4.58
CA ILE A 246 27.72 -23.53 4.51
C ILE A 246 26.57 -23.87 3.57
N ASN A 247 25.44 -23.15 3.69
CA ASN A 247 24.31 -23.33 2.79
C ASN A 247 24.69 -23.09 1.34
N TYR A 248 25.43 -22.00 1.05
CA TYR A 248 25.92 -21.72 -0.30
C TYR A 248 26.85 -22.82 -0.83
N MET A 249 27.79 -23.30 -0.01
CA MET A 249 28.74 -24.35 -0.40
C MET A 249 28.05 -25.67 -0.74
N ARG A 250 26.90 -25.98 -0.13
CA ARG A 250 26.16 -27.21 -0.38
C ARG A 250 25.16 -27.07 -1.52
N ASP A 251 24.36 -26.00 -1.50
CA ASP A 251 23.15 -25.88 -2.32
C ASP A 251 23.32 -24.93 -3.52
N GLY A 252 24.44 -24.18 -3.59
CA GLY A 252 24.79 -23.31 -4.71
C GLY A 252 24.10 -21.93 -4.72
N TYR A 253 23.27 -21.64 -3.73
CA TYR A 253 22.62 -20.34 -3.49
C TYR A 253 22.45 -20.12 -1.99
N VAL A 254 22.16 -18.87 -1.60
CA VAL A 254 21.95 -18.50 -0.19
C VAL A 254 20.45 -18.42 0.09
N GLU A 255 19.96 -19.30 0.95
CA GLU A 255 18.61 -19.23 1.50
C GLU A 255 18.59 -18.25 2.69
N VAL A 256 17.72 -17.23 2.58
CA VAL A 256 17.62 -16.15 3.58
C VAL A 256 17.34 -16.68 4.98
N GLY A 257 16.57 -17.77 5.11
CA GLY A 257 16.25 -18.39 6.41
C GLY A 257 17.49 -18.78 7.21
N PHE A 258 18.54 -19.32 6.57
CA PHE A 258 19.78 -19.70 7.26
C PHE A 258 20.61 -18.49 7.69
N ILE A 259 20.58 -17.39 6.94
CA ILE A 259 21.20 -16.13 7.40
C ILE A 259 20.50 -15.66 8.67
N LEU A 260 19.17 -15.55 8.63
CA LEU A 260 18.36 -15.03 9.73
C LEU A 260 18.52 -15.88 11.00
N ASN A 261 18.37 -17.20 10.88
CA ASN A 261 18.51 -18.13 12.00
C ASN A 261 19.97 -18.26 12.47
N GLY A 262 20.95 -18.14 11.58
CA GLY A 262 22.37 -18.05 11.92
C GLY A 262 22.70 -16.83 12.77
N THR A 263 22.14 -15.67 12.42
CA THR A 263 22.30 -14.44 13.20
C THR A 263 21.67 -14.58 14.58
N ILE A 264 20.45 -15.11 14.69
CA ILE A 264 19.79 -15.35 15.97
C ILE A 264 20.58 -16.36 16.81
N ALA A 265 21.03 -17.48 16.22
CA ALA A 265 21.84 -18.46 16.92
C ALA A 265 23.14 -17.86 17.46
N GLY A 266 23.78 -16.97 16.70
CA GLY A 266 24.94 -16.20 17.17
C GLY A 266 24.63 -15.29 18.36
N LEU A 267 23.49 -14.58 18.33
CA LEU A 267 23.02 -13.77 19.46
C LEU A 267 22.75 -14.62 20.71
N VAL A 268 22.10 -15.77 20.55
CA VAL A 268 21.79 -16.69 21.65
C VAL A 268 23.05 -17.34 22.23
N GLY A 269 23.97 -17.77 21.36
CA GLY A 269 25.18 -18.50 21.74
C GLY A 269 26.15 -17.67 22.57
N ILE A 270 26.13 -16.33 22.46
CA ILE A 270 27.02 -15.47 23.26
C ILE A 270 26.40 -15.02 24.59
N THR A 271 25.08 -15.13 24.75
CA THR A 271 24.30 -14.54 25.86
C THR A 271 24.82 -14.95 27.25
N ALA A 272 25.16 -16.21 27.51
CA ALA A 272 25.66 -16.65 28.81
C ALA A 272 27.07 -16.11 29.15
N SER A 273 27.91 -15.88 28.14
CA SER A 273 29.34 -15.61 28.31
C SER A 273 29.77 -14.21 27.88
N CYS A 274 28.87 -13.36 27.37
CA CYS A 274 29.18 -12.09 26.72
C CYS A 274 29.99 -11.11 27.59
N HIS A 275 29.86 -11.19 28.92
CA HIS A 275 30.59 -10.37 29.90
C HIS A 275 32.00 -10.90 30.25
N VAL A 276 32.28 -12.19 30.03
CA VAL A 276 33.52 -12.85 30.45
C VAL A 276 34.44 -13.25 29.30
N VAL A 277 34.05 -13.04 28.04
CA VAL A 277 34.84 -13.44 26.87
C VAL A 277 35.46 -12.25 26.12
N THR A 278 36.48 -12.53 25.31
CA THR A 278 37.08 -11.55 24.40
C THR A 278 36.29 -11.42 23.10
N PRO A 279 36.43 -10.30 22.35
CA PRO A 279 35.81 -10.13 21.03
C PRO A 279 36.15 -11.25 20.03
N ALA A 280 37.39 -11.76 20.06
CA ALA A 280 37.81 -12.87 19.20
C ALA A 280 37.10 -14.17 19.58
N ALA A 281 36.99 -14.47 20.87
CA ALA A 281 36.22 -15.62 21.35
C ALA A 281 34.74 -15.48 20.99
N ALA A 282 34.15 -14.29 21.11
CA ALA A 282 32.77 -14.02 20.73
C ALA A 282 32.50 -14.32 19.24
N ALA A 283 33.43 -13.96 18.35
CA ALA A 283 33.36 -14.32 16.93
C ALA A 283 33.37 -15.84 16.70
N VAL A 284 34.22 -16.58 17.43
CA VAL A 284 34.27 -18.06 17.35
C VAL A 284 32.99 -18.70 17.87
N ILE A 285 32.47 -18.22 19.01
CA ILE A 285 31.20 -18.68 19.58
C ILE A 285 30.06 -18.50 18.56
N GLY A 286 30.00 -17.33 17.91
CA GLY A 286 29.05 -17.04 16.85
C GLY A 286 29.19 -17.97 15.65
N ALA A 287 30.42 -18.15 15.15
CA ALA A 287 30.72 -19.04 14.02
C ALA A 287 30.25 -20.49 14.29
N VAL A 288 30.51 -21.01 15.49
CA VAL A 288 30.05 -22.34 15.89
C VAL A 288 28.53 -22.39 16.03
N SER A 289 27.89 -21.32 16.51
CA SER A 289 26.42 -21.23 16.55
C SER A 289 25.79 -21.31 15.15
N GLY A 290 26.43 -20.71 14.15
CA GLY A 290 26.04 -20.83 12.73
C GLY A 290 26.13 -22.28 12.19
N LEU A 291 27.17 -23.03 12.59
CA LEU A 291 27.29 -24.47 12.29
C LEU A 291 26.17 -25.26 12.97
N ILE A 292 25.93 -24.99 14.26
CA ILE A 292 24.96 -25.70 15.08
C ILE A 292 23.55 -25.55 14.53
N VAL A 293 23.14 -24.33 14.16
CA VAL A 293 21.79 -24.11 13.63
C VAL A 293 21.60 -24.82 12.28
N TYR A 294 22.59 -24.75 11.38
CA TYR A 294 22.51 -25.38 10.07
C TYR A 294 22.38 -26.90 10.17
N TYR A 295 23.30 -27.56 10.87
CA TYR A 295 23.25 -29.02 11.05
C TYR A 295 22.11 -29.46 11.96
N GLY A 296 21.75 -28.64 12.95
CA GLY A 296 20.61 -28.86 13.83
C GLY A 296 19.31 -28.95 13.06
N SER A 297 19.04 -28.01 12.14
CA SER A 297 17.87 -28.05 11.27
C SER A 297 17.82 -29.31 10.40
N LEU A 298 18.97 -29.78 9.89
CA LEU A 298 19.05 -31.02 9.12
C LEU A 298 18.75 -32.26 9.97
N ILE A 299 19.25 -32.30 11.22
CA ILE A 299 18.98 -33.38 12.16
C ILE A 299 17.50 -33.41 12.51
N MET A 300 16.89 -32.25 12.80
CA MET A 300 15.46 -32.15 13.09
C MET A 300 14.62 -32.69 11.92
N ALA A 301 14.96 -32.30 10.69
CA ALA A 301 14.30 -32.81 9.49
C ALA A 301 14.48 -34.33 9.31
N HIS A 302 15.68 -34.86 9.59
CA HIS A 302 15.95 -36.30 9.51
C HIS A 302 15.13 -37.09 10.55
N LEU A 303 14.98 -36.54 11.76
CA LEU A 303 14.18 -37.12 12.84
C LEU A 303 12.67 -36.90 12.67
N HIS A 304 12.23 -36.28 11.57
CA HIS A 304 10.83 -35.93 11.31
C HIS A 304 10.21 -35.03 12.39
N LEU A 305 11.06 -34.22 13.04
CA LEU A 305 10.62 -33.19 13.98
C LEU A 305 10.48 -31.89 13.20
N ASP A 306 9.24 -31.51 12.93
CA ASP A 306 8.93 -30.28 12.19
C ASP A 306 8.91 -29.09 13.13
N ASP A 307 9.96 -28.28 13.09
CA ASP A 307 10.01 -26.97 13.68
C ASP A 307 9.72 -25.92 12.60
N ALA A 308 8.71 -25.07 12.81
CA ALA A 308 8.28 -24.15 11.76
C ALA A 308 9.29 -23.02 11.50
N LEU A 309 10.06 -22.60 12.50
CA LEU A 309 11.01 -21.49 12.41
C LEU A 309 12.46 -21.86 12.74
N ASP A 310 12.72 -23.14 13.06
CA ASP A 310 13.98 -23.63 13.60
C ASP A 310 14.31 -23.04 15.00
N VAL A 311 13.30 -22.88 15.84
CA VAL A 311 13.47 -22.41 17.23
C VAL A 311 14.39 -23.35 18.01
N VAL A 312 14.22 -24.67 17.88
CA VAL A 312 15.03 -25.66 18.59
C VAL A 312 16.50 -25.56 18.17
N PRO A 313 16.88 -25.60 16.89
CA PRO A 313 18.27 -25.33 16.49
C PRO A 313 18.80 -23.95 16.90
N ALA A 314 18.03 -22.88 16.69
CA ALA A 314 18.51 -21.50 16.88
C ALA A 314 18.55 -21.05 18.34
N HIS A 315 17.71 -21.62 19.22
CA HIS A 315 17.64 -21.28 20.63
C HIS A 315 18.10 -22.41 21.54
N LEU A 316 17.59 -23.64 21.39
CA LEU A 316 17.96 -24.74 22.28
C LEU A 316 19.42 -25.17 22.04
N PHE A 317 19.77 -25.57 20.82
CA PHE A 317 21.11 -26.09 20.56
C PHE A 317 22.17 -24.99 20.68
N ALA A 318 21.89 -23.79 20.17
CA ALA A 318 22.76 -22.64 20.36
C ALA A 318 22.87 -22.21 21.83
N GLY A 319 21.78 -22.30 22.61
CA GLY A 319 21.77 -21.97 24.05
C GLY A 319 22.60 -22.95 24.88
N ILE A 320 22.53 -24.25 24.58
CA ILE A 320 23.40 -25.28 25.16
C ILE A 320 24.87 -24.95 24.87
N TRP A 321 25.19 -24.63 23.61
CA TRP A 321 26.54 -24.24 23.21
C TRP A 321 27.01 -22.96 23.91
N GLY A 322 26.15 -21.95 24.03
CA GLY A 322 26.51 -20.70 24.72
C GLY A 322 26.80 -20.89 26.19
N THR A 323 26.05 -21.76 26.85
CA THR A 323 26.24 -22.09 28.27
C THR A 323 27.56 -22.85 28.49
N LEU A 324 27.90 -23.79 27.61
CA LEU A 324 29.22 -24.46 27.62
C LEU A 324 30.35 -23.48 27.31
N SER A 325 30.10 -22.49 26.45
CA SER A 325 31.11 -21.49 26.05
C SER A 325 31.62 -20.64 27.21
N VAL A 326 30.84 -20.50 28.30
CA VAL A 326 31.29 -19.85 29.53
C VAL A 326 32.55 -20.52 30.09
N ALA A 327 32.53 -21.86 30.23
CA ALA A 327 33.69 -22.58 30.74
C ALA A 327 34.83 -22.68 29.72
N LEU A 328 34.52 -22.74 28.42
CA LEU A 328 35.50 -22.92 27.35
C LEU A 328 36.30 -21.66 27.01
N PHE A 329 35.65 -20.50 27.07
CA PHE A 329 36.23 -19.23 26.61
C PHE A 329 36.20 -18.11 27.66
N GLY A 330 35.50 -18.30 28.77
CA GLY A 330 35.37 -17.31 29.82
C GLY A 330 36.68 -17.07 30.56
N ASP A 331 36.94 -15.81 30.88
CA ASP A 331 38.04 -15.38 31.72
C ASP A 331 37.77 -15.77 33.19
N ALA A 332 38.64 -16.61 33.75
CA ALA A 332 38.50 -17.14 35.10
C ALA A 332 38.53 -16.05 36.19
N GLU A 333 39.27 -14.96 35.97
CA GLU A 333 39.33 -13.84 36.92
C GLU A 333 38.02 -13.06 36.92
N LYS A 334 37.41 -12.88 35.74
CA LYS A 334 36.11 -12.20 35.61
C LYS A 334 34.93 -13.02 36.11
N MET A 335 34.97 -14.34 35.92
CA MET A 335 33.92 -15.25 36.41
C MET A 335 33.87 -15.27 37.95
N ASN A 336 35.01 -15.13 38.62
CA ASN A 336 35.14 -15.02 40.07
C ASN A 336 34.41 -16.12 40.88
N THR A 337 34.28 -17.33 40.33
CA THR A 337 33.62 -18.47 40.99
C THR A 337 34.56 -19.27 41.90
N GLY A 338 35.87 -19.08 41.76
CA GLY A 338 36.88 -19.87 42.47
C GLY A 338 37.01 -21.32 42.00
N LEU A 339 36.34 -21.68 40.90
CA LEU A 339 36.31 -23.03 40.35
C LEU A 339 37.42 -23.26 39.31
N SER A 340 37.94 -24.48 39.25
CA SER A 340 38.80 -24.90 38.13
C SER A 340 38.00 -25.04 36.83
N PHE A 341 38.68 -24.99 35.68
CA PHE A 341 38.07 -25.24 34.36
C PHE A 341 37.16 -26.47 34.34
N SER A 342 37.64 -27.61 34.86
CA SER A 342 36.88 -28.87 34.87
C SER A 342 35.61 -28.81 35.73
N GLN A 343 35.67 -28.09 36.85
CA GLN A 343 34.53 -27.90 37.74
C GLN A 343 33.53 -26.92 37.11
N GLN A 344 33.99 -25.81 36.56
CA GLN A 344 33.13 -24.84 35.88
C GLN A 344 32.41 -25.50 34.69
N LEU A 345 33.13 -26.27 33.86
CA LEU A 345 32.53 -27.02 32.75
C LEU A 345 31.51 -28.05 33.27
N GLY A 346 31.84 -28.75 34.36
CA GLY A 346 30.93 -29.70 35.00
C GLY A 346 29.65 -29.04 35.53
N ILE A 347 29.75 -27.87 36.12
CA ILE A 347 28.60 -27.10 36.64
C ILE A 347 27.75 -26.54 35.50
N GLN A 348 28.37 -26.02 34.42
CA GLN A 348 27.63 -25.58 33.23
C GLN A 348 26.87 -26.75 32.60
N ALA A 349 27.52 -27.91 32.45
CA ALA A 349 26.86 -29.13 31.96
C ALA A 349 25.74 -29.60 32.90
N LEU A 350 25.94 -29.53 34.22
CA LEU A 350 24.93 -29.86 35.21
C LEU A 350 23.71 -28.95 35.09
N GLY A 351 23.91 -27.64 34.95
CA GLY A 351 22.84 -26.67 34.74
C GLY A 351 22.03 -26.97 33.47
N ILE A 352 22.72 -27.19 32.34
CA ILE A 352 22.07 -27.58 31.06
C ILE A 352 21.20 -28.83 31.24
N VAL A 353 21.74 -29.88 31.86
CA VAL A 353 21.03 -31.15 32.01
C VAL A 353 19.87 -31.03 32.98
N THR A 354 20.06 -30.39 34.14
CA THR A 354 19.04 -30.31 35.19
C THR A 354 17.88 -29.41 34.79
N ILE A 355 18.16 -28.22 34.25
CA ILE A 355 17.14 -27.33 33.70
C ILE A 355 16.47 -28.00 32.50
N GLY A 356 17.25 -28.63 31.59
CA GLY A 356 16.69 -29.28 30.41
C GLY A 356 15.75 -30.44 30.73
N VAL A 357 16.15 -31.33 31.65
CA VAL A 357 15.31 -32.44 32.11
C VAL A 357 14.05 -31.92 32.78
N TYR A 358 14.17 -30.93 33.66
CA TYR A 358 13.01 -30.33 34.32
C TYR A 358 12.04 -29.71 33.32
N CYS A 359 12.51 -28.83 32.43
CA CYS A 359 11.70 -28.17 31.42
C CYS A 359 11.02 -29.18 30.50
N PHE A 360 11.76 -30.13 29.95
CA PHE A 360 11.21 -31.11 29.02
C PHE A 360 10.20 -32.02 29.71
N VAL A 361 10.51 -32.59 30.87
CA VAL A 361 9.62 -33.54 31.57
C VAL A 361 8.34 -32.86 32.04
N VAL A 362 8.45 -31.67 32.65
CA VAL A 362 7.28 -30.93 33.13
C VAL A 362 6.44 -30.46 31.95
N ALA A 363 7.05 -29.86 30.92
CA ALA A 363 6.32 -29.40 29.73
C ALA A 363 5.64 -30.57 29.00
N TYR A 364 6.36 -31.66 28.73
CA TYR A 364 5.83 -32.83 28.05
C TYR A 364 4.69 -33.48 28.85
N GLY A 365 4.89 -33.71 30.15
CA GLY A 365 3.87 -34.29 31.02
C GLY A 365 2.62 -33.42 31.13
N ALA A 366 2.79 -32.11 31.29
CA ALA A 366 1.69 -31.15 31.38
C ALA A 366 0.94 -31.05 30.05
N MET A 367 1.64 -30.94 28.92
CA MET A 367 1.01 -30.92 27.60
C MET A 367 0.32 -32.24 27.27
N TRP A 368 0.90 -33.38 27.62
CA TRP A 368 0.26 -34.68 27.42
C TRP A 368 -1.05 -34.80 28.22
N LEU A 369 -1.06 -34.34 29.47
CA LEU A 369 -2.27 -34.32 30.29
C LEU A 369 -3.30 -33.33 29.74
N LEU A 370 -2.85 -32.12 29.37
CA LEU A 370 -3.70 -31.07 28.83
C LEU A 370 -4.35 -31.51 27.52
N ASN A 371 -3.60 -32.20 26.64
CA ASN A 371 -4.09 -32.72 25.37
C ASN A 371 -5.24 -33.75 25.50
N LYS A 372 -5.47 -34.31 26.69
CA LYS A 372 -6.64 -35.18 26.95
C LYS A 372 -7.93 -34.41 27.16
N VAL A 373 -7.85 -33.15 27.60
CA VAL A 373 -9.01 -32.31 27.95
C VAL A 373 -9.20 -31.18 26.93
N LEU A 374 -8.10 -30.62 26.45
CA LEU A 374 -8.04 -29.54 25.47
C LEU A 374 -7.11 -29.97 24.33
N PRO A 375 -7.63 -30.29 23.14
CA PRO A 375 -6.81 -30.75 22.02
C PRO A 375 -5.79 -29.67 21.62
N LEU A 376 -4.52 -30.02 21.69
CA LEU A 376 -3.41 -29.13 21.34
C LEU A 376 -3.18 -29.06 19.84
N ARG A 377 -3.39 -30.16 19.12
CA ARG A 377 -3.24 -30.24 17.67
C ARG A 377 -4.54 -29.79 16.99
N ALA A 378 -4.42 -28.83 16.08
CA ALA A 378 -5.50 -28.44 15.18
C ALA A 378 -5.98 -29.63 14.35
N THR A 379 -7.27 -29.66 14.00
CA THR A 379 -7.79 -30.73 13.14
C THR A 379 -7.17 -30.63 11.75
N ARG A 380 -7.22 -31.74 11.00
CA ARG A 380 -6.71 -31.75 9.62
C ARG A 380 -7.38 -30.68 8.76
N GLU A 381 -8.69 -30.51 8.92
CA GLU A 381 -9.48 -29.51 8.21
C GLU A 381 -9.04 -28.09 8.59
N ASP A 382 -8.89 -27.79 9.88
CA ASP A 382 -8.45 -26.47 10.36
C ASP A 382 -7.04 -26.11 9.86
N GLU A 383 -6.12 -27.07 9.81
CA GLU A 383 -4.76 -26.85 9.31
C GLU A 383 -4.73 -26.66 7.79
N GLU A 384 -5.57 -27.38 7.04
CA GLU A 384 -5.73 -27.19 5.59
C GLU A 384 -6.36 -25.81 5.29
N GLN A 385 -7.39 -25.42 6.04
CA GLN A 385 -8.07 -24.14 5.96
C GLN A 385 -7.15 -22.95 6.32
N GLY A 386 -6.35 -23.11 7.38
CA GLY A 386 -5.53 -22.08 7.97
C GLY A 386 -6.14 -21.51 9.25
N MET A 387 -5.29 -21.32 10.26
CA MET A 387 -5.71 -20.93 11.62
C MET A 387 -6.25 -19.50 11.71
N ASN A 388 -5.95 -18.62 10.75
CA ASN A 388 -6.57 -17.30 10.70
C ASN A 388 -8.10 -17.45 10.64
N VAL A 389 -8.58 -18.40 9.84
CA VAL A 389 -10.01 -18.62 9.64
C VAL A 389 -10.59 -19.47 10.76
N SER A 390 -10.01 -20.64 11.04
CA SER A 390 -10.60 -21.60 11.97
C SER A 390 -10.67 -21.07 13.40
N GLU A 391 -9.73 -20.24 13.82
CA GLU A 391 -9.67 -19.76 15.21
C GLU A 391 -10.11 -18.30 15.38
N HIS A 392 -9.77 -17.43 14.42
CA HIS A 392 -10.07 -15.99 14.54
C HIS A 392 -11.19 -15.52 13.63
N ARG A 393 -11.75 -16.40 12.79
CA ARG A 393 -12.69 -16.04 11.72
C ARG A 393 -12.17 -14.89 10.86
N ALA A 394 -10.84 -14.74 10.84
CA ALA A 394 -10.13 -13.74 10.06
C ALA A 394 -9.92 -14.37 8.70
N THR A 395 -10.88 -14.15 7.83
CA THR A 395 -10.85 -14.62 6.46
C THR A 395 -10.04 -13.64 5.63
N THR A 396 -9.26 -14.19 4.70
CA THR A 396 -8.79 -13.38 3.58
C THR A 396 -9.89 -13.40 2.54
N GLU A 397 -9.97 -12.34 1.74
CA GLU A 397 -10.96 -12.25 0.66
C GLU A 397 -10.91 -13.51 -0.24
N LEU A 398 -9.70 -14.01 -0.52
CA LEU A 398 -9.48 -15.22 -1.33
C LEU A 398 -10.10 -16.46 -0.69
N PHE A 399 -9.99 -16.55 0.63
CA PHE A 399 -10.53 -17.67 1.38
C PHE A 399 -12.06 -17.62 1.43
N ASP A 400 -12.66 -16.44 1.61
CA ASP A 400 -14.13 -16.26 1.59
C ASP A 400 -14.72 -16.65 0.23
N LEU A 401 -14.03 -16.26 -0.83
CA LEU A 401 -14.39 -16.67 -2.18
C LEU A 401 -14.35 -18.19 -2.33
N LEU A 402 -13.23 -18.83 -1.99
CA LEU A 402 -13.06 -20.28 -2.13
C LEU A 402 -14.08 -21.06 -1.28
N THR A 403 -14.35 -20.60 -0.05
CA THR A 403 -15.33 -21.23 0.84
C THR A 403 -16.74 -21.11 0.27
N SER A 404 -17.10 -19.94 -0.26
CA SER A 404 -18.39 -19.74 -0.91
C SER A 404 -18.54 -20.65 -2.13
N MET A 405 -17.49 -20.78 -2.96
CA MET A 405 -17.46 -21.70 -4.10
C MET A 405 -17.62 -23.17 -3.67
N GLN A 406 -16.93 -23.56 -2.60
CA GLN A 406 -16.95 -24.95 -2.10
C GLN A 406 -18.28 -25.29 -1.41
N TYR A 407 -18.90 -24.33 -0.72
CA TYR A 407 -20.26 -24.46 -0.19
C TYR A 407 -21.26 -24.72 -1.32
N GLN A 408 -21.18 -23.94 -2.41
CA GLN A 408 -22.03 -24.16 -3.59
C GLN A 408 -21.80 -25.53 -4.23
N GLN A 409 -20.54 -25.95 -4.34
CA GLN A 409 -20.18 -27.27 -4.87
C GLN A 409 -20.74 -28.42 -4.02
N ASN A 410 -20.54 -28.38 -2.70
CA ASN A 410 -20.92 -29.46 -1.79
C ASN A 410 -22.44 -29.58 -1.64
N ASN A 411 -23.15 -28.44 -1.60
CA ASN A 411 -24.60 -28.41 -1.44
C ASN A 411 -25.36 -28.46 -2.77
N ALA A 412 -24.64 -28.43 -3.91
CA ALA A 412 -25.20 -28.25 -5.25
C ALA A 412 -26.16 -27.05 -5.36
N ASP A 413 -25.97 -26.05 -4.49
CA ASP A 413 -26.80 -24.86 -4.40
C ASP A 413 -26.04 -23.68 -5.00
N PHE A 414 -26.35 -23.39 -6.26
CA PHE A 414 -25.77 -22.29 -7.03
C PHE A 414 -26.70 -21.09 -7.11
N SER A 415 -27.74 -21.04 -6.26
CA SER A 415 -28.80 -20.02 -6.36
C SER A 415 -28.34 -18.61 -5.95
N SER A 416 -27.32 -18.53 -5.08
CA SER A 416 -26.83 -17.28 -4.50
C SER A 416 -25.40 -17.00 -4.98
N PRO A 417 -25.07 -15.79 -5.44
CA PRO A 417 -23.72 -15.45 -5.87
C PRO A 417 -22.72 -15.45 -4.71
N VAL A 418 -21.45 -15.74 -5.00
CA VAL A 418 -20.36 -15.58 -4.02
C VAL A 418 -20.07 -14.09 -3.79
N PRO A 419 -19.60 -13.67 -2.59
CA PRO A 419 -19.31 -12.27 -2.28
C PRO A 419 -18.26 -11.67 -3.21
N GLU A 420 -18.47 -10.43 -3.67
CA GLU A 420 -17.51 -9.68 -4.50
C GLU A 420 -16.95 -8.49 -3.70
N GLU A 421 -15.64 -8.53 -3.42
CA GLU A 421 -14.87 -7.45 -2.78
C GLU A 421 -14.36 -6.46 -3.86
N PRO A 422 -14.85 -5.21 -3.93
CA PRO A 422 -14.44 -4.29 -4.99
C PRO A 422 -12.96 -3.92 -4.91
N PHE A 423 -12.31 -3.76 -6.07
CA PHE A 423 -10.93 -3.28 -6.21
C PHE A 423 -9.82 -4.24 -5.75
N THR A 424 -10.15 -5.53 -5.55
CA THR A 424 -9.16 -6.54 -5.22
C THR A 424 -9.05 -7.60 -6.32
N GLU A 425 -7.88 -8.23 -6.45
CA GLU A 425 -7.68 -9.30 -7.44
C GLU A 425 -8.65 -10.46 -7.20
N VAL A 426 -8.97 -10.74 -5.94
CA VAL A 426 -9.93 -11.76 -5.55
C VAL A 426 -11.35 -11.38 -5.96
N GLY A 427 -11.77 -10.13 -5.75
CA GLY A 427 -13.07 -9.65 -6.20
C GLY A 427 -13.27 -9.81 -7.70
N GLN A 428 -12.21 -9.59 -8.49
CA GLN A 428 -12.26 -9.85 -9.93
C GLN A 428 -12.52 -11.33 -10.23
N ILE A 429 -11.89 -12.25 -9.48
CA ILE A 429 -12.13 -13.69 -9.62
C ILE A 429 -13.57 -14.05 -9.20
N ALA A 430 -14.04 -13.51 -8.07
CA ALA A 430 -15.42 -13.70 -7.59
C ALA A 430 -16.45 -13.28 -8.63
N ARG A 431 -16.25 -12.11 -9.25
CA ARG A 431 -17.08 -11.59 -10.33
C ARG A 431 -17.11 -12.53 -11.53
N LYS A 432 -15.95 -13.03 -11.96
CA LYS A 432 -15.85 -13.96 -13.09
C LYS A 432 -16.51 -15.30 -12.78
N TYR A 433 -16.33 -15.82 -11.57
CA TYR A 433 -17.00 -17.04 -11.13
C TYR A 433 -18.53 -16.90 -11.11
N ASN A 434 -19.05 -15.80 -10.54
CA ASN A 434 -20.48 -15.48 -10.56
C ASN A 434 -21.05 -15.38 -11.98
N GLN A 435 -20.30 -14.83 -12.93
CA GLN A 435 -20.71 -14.80 -14.35
C GLN A 435 -20.83 -16.22 -14.94
N VAL A 436 -19.90 -17.12 -14.61
CA VAL A 436 -19.93 -18.52 -15.06
C VAL A 436 -21.13 -19.25 -14.44
N ILE A 437 -21.33 -19.15 -13.12
CA ILE A 437 -22.46 -19.78 -12.42
C ILE A 437 -23.80 -19.29 -12.97
N ASN A 438 -23.96 -17.99 -13.20
CA ASN A 438 -25.18 -17.45 -13.81
C ASN A 438 -25.45 -18.04 -15.21
N ARG A 439 -24.39 -18.26 -15.99
CA ARG A 439 -24.54 -18.89 -17.31
C ARG A 439 -24.91 -20.37 -17.20
N VAL A 440 -24.29 -21.10 -16.28
CA VAL A 440 -24.58 -22.52 -16.02
C VAL A 440 -25.99 -22.72 -15.50
N ASN A 441 -26.44 -21.92 -14.53
CA ASN A 441 -27.83 -21.94 -14.04
C ASN A 441 -28.83 -21.64 -15.17
N GLY A 442 -28.50 -20.68 -16.03
CA GLY A 442 -29.29 -20.40 -17.22
C GLY A 442 -29.38 -21.59 -18.19
N GLU A 443 -28.30 -22.35 -18.37
CA GLU A 443 -28.28 -23.57 -19.20
C GLU A 443 -29.00 -24.75 -18.54
N ILE A 444 -28.85 -24.96 -17.23
CA ILE A 444 -29.56 -26.00 -16.48
C ILE A 444 -31.07 -25.75 -16.51
N ALA A 445 -31.51 -24.52 -16.26
CA ALA A 445 -32.92 -24.15 -16.39
C ALA A 445 -33.45 -24.40 -17.80
N HIS A 446 -32.64 -24.10 -18.83
CA HIS A 446 -32.98 -24.41 -20.22
C HIS A 446 -33.03 -25.92 -20.50
N ARG A 447 -32.13 -26.71 -19.90
CA ARG A 447 -32.06 -28.17 -20.04
C ARG A 447 -33.20 -28.86 -19.32
N ASP A 448 -33.58 -28.42 -18.13
CA ASP A 448 -34.65 -29.01 -17.34
C ASP A 448 -36.02 -28.71 -17.97
N ASP A 449 -36.21 -27.50 -18.51
CA ASP A 449 -37.35 -27.18 -19.39
C ASP A 449 -37.33 -28.07 -20.65
N ALA A 450 -36.15 -28.32 -21.25
CA ALA A 450 -36.01 -29.26 -22.37
C ALA A 450 -36.26 -30.73 -21.99
N LEU A 451 -35.87 -31.18 -20.79
CA LEU A 451 -36.08 -32.54 -20.27
C LEU A 451 -37.54 -32.79 -19.89
N LEU A 452 -38.22 -31.78 -19.34
CA LEU A 452 -39.66 -31.81 -19.11
C LEU A 452 -40.43 -31.89 -20.44
N ARG A 453 -39.94 -31.17 -21.47
CA ARG A 453 -40.43 -31.29 -22.86
C ARG A 453 -40.10 -32.65 -23.50
N PHE A 454 -38.95 -33.24 -23.17
CA PHE A 454 -38.48 -34.54 -23.68
C PHE A 454 -39.24 -35.74 -23.06
N LYS A 455 -39.53 -35.74 -21.75
CA LYS A 455 -40.42 -36.74 -21.11
C LYS A 455 -41.83 -36.73 -21.69
N LYS A 456 -42.30 -35.55 -22.10
CA LYS A 456 -43.57 -35.38 -22.84
C LYS A 456 -43.47 -35.81 -24.32
N SER A 457 -42.26 -36.05 -24.83
CA SER A 457 -41.95 -36.44 -26.21
C SER A 457 -41.83 -37.96 -26.42
N GLU A 458 -41.54 -38.75 -25.40
CA GLU A 458 -41.46 -40.23 -25.47
C GLU A 458 -42.83 -40.88 -25.82
N GLN A 459 -43.93 -40.29 -25.35
CA GLN A 459 -45.29 -40.68 -25.75
C GLN A 459 -45.65 -40.30 -27.19
N ARG A 460 -44.75 -39.60 -27.90
CA ARG A 460 -45.02 -38.86 -29.15
C ARG A 460 -44.34 -39.49 -30.37
N LYS A 461 -43.95 -40.76 -30.29
CA LYS A 461 -43.24 -41.47 -31.37
C LYS A 461 -44.10 -41.72 -32.62
N THR A 462 -45.43 -41.54 -32.56
CA THR A 462 -46.32 -41.56 -33.73
C THR A 462 -46.57 -40.17 -34.33
N ALA A 463 -46.14 -39.08 -33.68
CA ALA A 463 -46.34 -37.69 -34.15
C ALA A 463 -45.07 -37.06 -34.77
N ILE A 464 -44.19 -37.90 -35.32
CA ILE A 464 -42.86 -37.54 -35.83
C ILE A 464 -42.91 -36.66 -37.09
N LEU A 465 -44.04 -36.59 -37.80
CA LEU A 465 -44.22 -35.69 -38.95
C LEU A 465 -44.67 -34.26 -38.56
N ASP A 466 -45.25 -34.08 -37.36
CA ASP A 466 -45.74 -32.78 -36.86
C ASP A 466 -44.67 -31.98 -36.08
N SER A 467 -43.46 -32.54 -35.87
CA SER A 467 -42.45 -32.01 -34.95
C SER A 467 -41.27 -31.27 -35.60
N SER A 468 -41.37 -30.83 -36.87
CA SER A 468 -40.32 -29.97 -37.43
C SER A 468 -40.32 -28.59 -36.74
N MET A 469 -39.18 -28.22 -36.15
CA MET A 469 -38.95 -26.92 -35.48
C MET A 469 -38.61 -25.80 -36.47
N ASP A 470 -38.14 -26.13 -37.67
CA ASP A 470 -37.84 -25.17 -38.72
C ASP A 470 -39.13 -24.82 -39.49
N CYS A 471 -39.26 -23.54 -39.89
CA CYS A 471 -40.37 -23.11 -40.74
C CYS A 471 -40.18 -23.75 -42.12
N ILE A 472 -41.13 -24.62 -42.50
CA ILE A 472 -41.11 -25.34 -43.77
C ILE A 472 -42.34 -24.94 -44.56
N VAL A 473 -42.09 -24.41 -45.74
CA VAL A 473 -43.12 -24.07 -46.71
C VAL A 473 -42.82 -24.76 -48.02
N THR A 474 -43.75 -25.54 -48.55
CA THR A 474 -43.61 -26.17 -49.87
C THR A 474 -44.46 -25.42 -50.88
N ILE A 475 -43.85 -25.02 -51.99
CA ILE A 475 -44.51 -24.31 -53.10
C ILE A 475 -44.43 -25.13 -54.39
N ASN A 476 -45.44 -24.98 -55.26
CA ASN A 476 -45.41 -25.55 -56.61
C ASN A 476 -44.58 -24.68 -57.58
N GLN A 477 -44.47 -25.11 -58.84
CA GLN A 477 -43.79 -24.35 -59.90
C GLN A 477 -44.41 -22.96 -60.17
N GLN A 478 -45.68 -22.75 -59.79
CA GLN A 478 -46.39 -21.48 -59.92
C GLN A 478 -46.23 -20.59 -58.66
N GLY A 479 -45.55 -21.07 -57.61
CA GLY A 479 -45.31 -20.33 -56.37
C GLY A 479 -46.45 -20.43 -55.35
N GLU A 480 -47.45 -21.28 -55.61
CA GLU A 480 -48.58 -21.50 -54.70
C GLU A 480 -48.18 -22.41 -53.55
N ILE A 481 -48.62 -22.06 -52.34
CA ILE A 481 -48.30 -22.80 -51.11
C ILE A 481 -49.10 -24.12 -51.08
N ILE A 482 -48.38 -25.23 -51.15
CA ILE A 482 -48.91 -26.60 -51.02
C ILE A 482 -48.91 -27.01 -49.54
N GLU A 483 -47.76 -26.84 -48.88
CA GLU A 483 -47.56 -27.24 -47.49
C GLU A 483 -47.07 -26.05 -46.66
N PHE A 484 -47.63 -25.91 -45.47
CA PHE A 484 -47.33 -24.81 -44.56
C PHE A 484 -47.36 -25.36 -43.14
N ASN A 485 -46.19 -25.75 -42.64
CA ASN A 485 -46.13 -26.49 -41.38
C ASN A 485 -46.51 -25.60 -40.17
N PRO A 486 -46.82 -26.19 -39.00
CA PRO A 486 -47.16 -25.40 -37.81
C PRO A 486 -46.06 -24.43 -37.33
N ALA A 487 -44.80 -24.63 -37.74
CA ALA A 487 -43.73 -23.66 -37.52
C ALA A 487 -43.85 -22.44 -38.45
N ALA A 488 -44.28 -22.63 -39.70
CA ALA A 488 -44.62 -21.57 -40.64
C ALA A 488 -45.85 -20.76 -40.19
N GLU A 489 -46.88 -21.42 -39.64
CA GLU A 489 -48.05 -20.72 -39.07
C GLU A 489 -47.65 -19.77 -37.93
N ARG A 490 -46.72 -20.18 -37.06
CA ARG A 490 -46.18 -19.33 -35.99
C ARG A 490 -45.22 -18.25 -36.50
N THR A 491 -44.48 -18.54 -37.57
CA THR A 491 -43.48 -17.61 -38.13
C THR A 491 -44.11 -16.52 -39.00
N PHE A 492 -45.25 -16.78 -39.64
CA PHE A 492 -45.96 -15.77 -40.43
C PHE A 492 -47.26 -15.28 -39.77
N GLY A 493 -47.67 -15.86 -38.64
CA GLY A 493 -48.83 -15.42 -37.86
C GLY A 493 -50.18 -15.70 -38.52
N CYS A 494 -50.23 -16.57 -39.53
CA CYS A 494 -51.42 -16.95 -40.27
C CYS A 494 -51.56 -18.49 -40.33
N LEU A 495 -52.79 -18.98 -40.42
CA LEU A 495 -53.06 -20.41 -40.45
C LEU A 495 -52.91 -20.95 -41.88
N LYS A 496 -52.45 -22.19 -42.04
CA LYS A 496 -52.33 -22.92 -43.32
C LYS A 496 -53.60 -22.82 -44.15
N LYS A 497 -54.77 -22.92 -43.52
CA LYS A 497 -56.08 -22.80 -44.19
C LYS A 497 -56.31 -21.44 -44.87
N GLN A 498 -55.64 -20.38 -44.43
CA GLN A 498 -55.78 -19.03 -44.96
C GLN A 498 -54.86 -18.77 -46.17
N VAL A 499 -53.81 -19.59 -46.34
CA VAL A 499 -52.71 -19.34 -47.28
C VAL A 499 -52.46 -20.50 -48.25
N ALA A 500 -53.01 -21.69 -48.00
CA ALA A 500 -52.95 -22.82 -48.91
C ALA A 500 -53.55 -22.46 -50.28
N GLY A 501 -52.81 -22.73 -51.35
CA GLY A 501 -53.16 -22.38 -52.73
C GLY A 501 -52.94 -20.91 -53.11
N LYS A 502 -52.49 -20.05 -52.19
CA LYS A 502 -52.09 -18.67 -52.51
C LYS A 502 -50.59 -18.57 -52.83
N SER A 503 -50.20 -17.54 -53.58
CA SER A 503 -48.80 -17.29 -53.91
C SER A 503 -47.98 -16.91 -52.67
N PHE A 504 -46.91 -17.65 -52.39
CA PHE A 504 -45.98 -17.32 -51.31
C PHE A 504 -45.30 -15.96 -51.57
N ILE A 505 -44.98 -15.68 -52.82
CA ILE A 505 -44.24 -14.46 -53.22
C ILE A 505 -45.11 -13.22 -53.06
N GLU A 506 -46.39 -13.28 -53.40
CA GLU A 506 -47.28 -12.13 -53.26
C GLU A 506 -47.63 -11.80 -51.80
N ASN A 507 -47.62 -12.80 -50.91
CA ASN A 507 -48.07 -12.63 -49.52
C ASN A 507 -46.93 -12.30 -48.56
N PHE A 508 -45.74 -12.90 -48.75
CA PHE A 508 -44.67 -12.88 -47.74
C PHE A 508 -43.36 -12.24 -48.21
N ILE A 509 -43.27 -11.83 -49.47
CA ILE A 509 -42.14 -11.05 -50.02
C ILE A 509 -42.54 -9.59 -50.17
N LEU A 510 -41.61 -8.70 -49.80
CA LEU A 510 -41.74 -7.24 -49.95
C LEU A 510 -41.88 -6.85 -51.43
N GLU A 511 -42.68 -5.83 -51.74
CA GLU A 511 -43.00 -5.46 -53.14
C GLU A 511 -41.78 -5.21 -54.02
N GLU A 512 -40.72 -4.63 -53.46
CA GLU A 512 -39.45 -4.35 -54.14
C GLU A 512 -38.69 -5.61 -54.61
N ASP A 513 -38.87 -6.74 -53.92
CA ASP A 513 -38.12 -7.98 -54.16
C ASP A 513 -38.89 -9.03 -54.99
N ARG A 514 -40.21 -8.83 -55.20
CA ARG A 514 -41.09 -9.82 -55.85
C ARG A 514 -40.65 -10.18 -57.27
N PHE A 515 -40.25 -9.18 -58.05
CA PHE A 515 -39.88 -9.37 -59.47
C PHE A 515 -38.64 -10.27 -59.62
N ALA A 516 -37.63 -10.08 -58.77
CA ALA A 516 -36.40 -10.87 -58.78
C ALA A 516 -36.66 -12.33 -58.36
N ILE A 517 -37.51 -12.54 -57.36
CA ILE A 517 -37.84 -13.87 -56.83
C ILE A 517 -38.77 -14.64 -57.78
N LEU A 518 -39.74 -13.98 -58.42
CA LEU A 518 -40.56 -14.59 -59.48
C LEU A 518 -39.71 -15.02 -60.68
N SER A 519 -38.77 -14.18 -61.10
CA SER A 519 -37.81 -14.52 -62.16
C SER A 519 -36.95 -15.73 -61.79
N SER A 520 -36.59 -15.87 -60.51
CA SER A 520 -35.82 -17.01 -59.99
C SER A 520 -36.66 -18.29 -59.96
N LEU A 521 -37.94 -18.22 -59.59
CA LEU A 521 -38.85 -19.37 -59.60
C LEU A 521 -39.09 -19.91 -61.03
N ASN A 522 -39.26 -19.02 -62.01
CA ASN A 522 -39.53 -19.38 -63.41
C ASN A 522 -38.40 -20.20 -64.07
N ILE A 523 -37.17 -20.08 -63.56
CA ILE A 523 -35.99 -20.84 -64.01
C ILE A 523 -35.61 -21.95 -63.02
N GLY A 524 -36.46 -22.26 -62.05
CA GLY A 524 -36.23 -23.30 -61.05
C GLY A 524 -35.11 -23.00 -60.03
N PHE A 525 -34.92 -21.73 -59.67
CA PHE A 525 -33.91 -21.23 -58.73
C PHE A 525 -32.45 -21.51 -59.14
N SER A 526 -32.18 -21.49 -60.46
CA SER A 526 -30.89 -21.85 -61.05
C SER A 526 -29.92 -20.68 -61.31
N SER A 527 -30.34 -19.41 -61.20
CA SER A 527 -29.52 -18.21 -61.48
C SER A 527 -29.25 -17.36 -60.24
N SER A 528 -28.16 -16.57 -60.29
CA SER A 528 -27.63 -15.75 -59.19
C SER A 528 -28.32 -14.40 -58.96
N ALA A 529 -29.34 -14.04 -59.75
CA ALA A 529 -30.01 -12.73 -59.65
C ALA A 529 -31.14 -12.68 -58.59
N GLY A 530 -31.38 -13.77 -57.85
CA GLY A 530 -32.37 -13.85 -56.77
C GLY A 530 -32.13 -15.07 -55.89
N TRP A 531 -33.16 -15.88 -55.63
CA TRP A 531 -33.01 -17.10 -54.82
C TRP A 531 -32.32 -18.23 -55.58
N VAL A 532 -31.36 -18.87 -54.91
CA VAL A 532 -30.58 -19.98 -55.47
C VAL A 532 -30.86 -21.28 -54.72
N LEU A 533 -31.05 -22.37 -55.48
CA LEU A 533 -31.24 -23.71 -54.95
C LEU A 533 -30.02 -24.18 -54.15
N ASN A 534 -30.26 -24.93 -53.06
CA ASN A 534 -29.23 -25.52 -52.20
C ASN A 534 -28.19 -24.52 -51.63
N ARG A 535 -28.55 -23.23 -51.56
CA ARG A 535 -27.76 -22.19 -50.88
C ARG A 535 -28.62 -21.47 -49.85
N ARG A 536 -27.96 -20.82 -48.90
CA ARG A 536 -28.62 -19.91 -47.96
C ARG A 536 -28.82 -18.56 -48.63
N ASN A 537 -30.07 -18.14 -48.73
CA ASN A 537 -30.49 -16.86 -49.27
C ASN A 537 -30.92 -15.98 -48.08
N SER A 538 -30.30 -14.82 -47.90
CA SER A 538 -30.65 -13.88 -46.82
C SER A 538 -31.55 -12.79 -47.37
N PHE A 539 -32.79 -12.71 -46.89
CA PHE A 539 -33.81 -11.77 -47.35
C PHE A 539 -34.65 -11.23 -46.18
N ARG A 540 -35.36 -10.12 -46.40
CA ARG A 540 -36.41 -9.66 -45.49
C ARG A 540 -37.75 -10.22 -45.94
N LEU A 541 -38.42 -10.90 -45.02
CA LEU A 541 -39.77 -11.42 -45.23
C LEU A 541 -40.77 -10.55 -44.47
N GLN A 542 -42.00 -10.49 -44.96
CA GLN A 542 -43.09 -9.78 -44.27
C GLN A 542 -44.08 -10.78 -43.68
N ARG A 543 -44.65 -10.44 -42.52
CA ARG A 543 -45.74 -11.19 -41.86
C ARG A 543 -47.11 -10.61 -42.24
N ASP A 544 -47.15 -9.28 -42.38
CA ASP A 544 -48.26 -8.47 -42.86
C ASP A 544 -47.69 -7.20 -43.54
N SER A 545 -48.55 -6.32 -44.08
CA SER A 545 -48.15 -5.11 -44.82
C SER A 545 -47.35 -4.08 -44.00
N HIS A 546 -47.20 -4.25 -42.68
CA HIS A 546 -46.50 -3.30 -41.80
C HIS A 546 -45.40 -3.95 -40.93
N ASN A 547 -45.19 -5.27 -41.01
CA ASN A 547 -44.28 -6.00 -40.13
C ASN A 547 -43.33 -6.92 -40.91
N SER A 548 -42.07 -6.50 -41.06
CA SER A 548 -41.01 -7.28 -41.72
C SER A 548 -39.93 -7.75 -40.74
N PHE A 549 -39.33 -8.92 -41.03
CA PHE A 549 -38.27 -9.53 -40.23
C PHE A 549 -37.16 -10.10 -41.12
N PRO A 550 -35.90 -10.12 -40.66
CA PRO A 550 -34.80 -10.75 -41.38
C PRO A 550 -34.88 -12.28 -41.31
N ALA A 551 -34.71 -12.95 -42.46
CA ALA A 551 -34.78 -14.40 -42.55
C ALA A 551 -33.68 -15.00 -43.44
N GLU A 552 -33.19 -16.19 -43.07
CA GLU A 552 -32.38 -17.05 -43.93
C GLU A 552 -33.26 -18.13 -44.56
N ILE A 553 -33.15 -18.34 -45.87
CA ILE A 553 -34.00 -19.24 -46.66
C ILE A 553 -33.14 -20.21 -47.45
N THR A 554 -33.31 -21.50 -47.20
CA THR A 554 -32.67 -22.57 -47.98
C THR A 554 -33.72 -23.31 -48.78
N ILE A 555 -33.50 -23.45 -50.08
CA ILE A 555 -34.48 -24.05 -51.01
C ILE A 555 -33.96 -25.42 -51.44
N THR A 556 -34.79 -26.45 -51.30
CA THR A 556 -34.52 -27.79 -51.79
C THR A 556 -35.61 -28.22 -52.76
N LYS A 557 -35.26 -29.02 -53.77
CA LYS A 557 -36.20 -29.55 -54.76
C LYS A 557 -36.53 -30.99 -54.38
N ALA A 558 -37.82 -31.33 -54.31
CA ALA A 558 -38.26 -32.71 -54.15
C ALA A 558 -38.71 -33.27 -55.50
N GLY A 559 -38.10 -34.37 -55.94
CA GLY A 559 -38.51 -35.11 -57.14
C GLY A 559 -38.90 -36.53 -56.76
N ILE A 560 -40.15 -36.90 -57.02
CA ILE A 560 -40.61 -38.30 -56.93
C ILE A 560 -40.31 -38.94 -58.29
N ASP A 561 -39.43 -39.94 -58.27
CA ASP A 561 -39.16 -40.77 -59.44
C ASP A 561 -40.37 -41.66 -59.78
N ASN A 562 -40.69 -41.66 -61.07
CA ASN A 562 -41.60 -42.52 -61.84
C ASN A 562 -43.12 -42.24 -61.88
N SER A 563 -43.52 -41.90 -63.11
CA SER A 563 -44.81 -42.16 -63.79
C SER A 563 -46.04 -41.34 -63.40
N ASN A 564 -45.94 -40.02 -63.52
CA ASN A 564 -46.83 -39.19 -64.35
C ASN A 564 -46.34 -37.75 -64.29
N ALA A 565 -46.26 -37.09 -65.44
CA ALA A 565 -45.92 -35.67 -65.50
C ALA A 565 -46.96 -34.85 -64.73
N ALA A 566 -46.61 -34.33 -63.55
CA ALA A 566 -46.95 -32.99 -63.08
C ALA A 566 -46.63 -32.81 -61.60
N LYS A 567 -45.65 -31.91 -61.36
CA LYS A 567 -45.47 -30.98 -60.23
C LYS A 567 -44.08 -31.12 -59.61
N GLU A 568 -43.15 -30.31 -60.11
CA GLU A 568 -41.94 -30.05 -59.33
C GLU A 568 -42.32 -29.18 -58.13
N GLU A 569 -41.91 -29.61 -56.95
CA GLU A 569 -42.18 -28.93 -55.70
C GLU A 569 -40.87 -28.43 -55.08
N PHE A 570 -40.91 -27.21 -54.57
CA PHE A 570 -39.79 -26.59 -53.89
C PHE A 570 -40.11 -26.45 -52.41
N THR A 571 -39.23 -26.97 -51.57
CA THR A 571 -39.35 -26.87 -50.12
C THR A 571 -38.42 -25.78 -49.61
N LEU A 572 -39.02 -24.75 -49.02
CA LEU A 572 -38.38 -23.58 -48.42
C LEU A 572 -38.18 -23.84 -46.93
N HIS A 573 -36.93 -23.90 -46.49
CA HIS A 573 -36.56 -23.91 -45.08
C HIS A 573 -36.22 -22.48 -44.65
N ILE A 574 -37.06 -21.90 -43.82
CA ILE A 574 -36.99 -20.49 -43.42
C ILE A 574 -36.59 -20.39 -41.96
N ARG A 575 -35.62 -19.53 -41.63
CA ARG A 575 -35.18 -19.28 -40.25
C ARG A 575 -35.24 -17.79 -39.93
N ASP A 576 -36.04 -17.44 -38.92
CA ASP A 576 -36.06 -16.09 -38.35
C ASP A 576 -34.82 -15.88 -37.48
N VAL A 577 -33.98 -14.90 -37.85
CA VAL A 577 -32.70 -14.60 -37.19
C VAL A 577 -32.78 -13.38 -36.25
N THR A 578 -33.97 -12.88 -35.94
CA THR A 578 -34.18 -11.68 -35.11
C THR A 578 -33.51 -11.77 -33.73
N ARG A 579 -33.61 -12.93 -33.05
CA ARG A 579 -33.00 -13.14 -31.71
C ARG A 579 -31.48 -13.17 -31.78
N GLN A 580 -30.93 -13.76 -32.85
CA GLN A 580 -29.48 -13.89 -33.05
C GLN A 580 -28.86 -12.51 -33.31
N PHE A 581 -29.56 -11.68 -34.09
CA PHE A 581 -29.20 -10.28 -34.32
C PHE A 581 -29.21 -9.46 -33.01
N LYS A 582 -30.27 -9.57 -32.19
CA LYS A 582 -30.34 -8.89 -30.87
C LYS A 582 -29.27 -9.36 -29.88
N LEU A 583 -28.93 -10.66 -29.88
CA LEU A 583 -27.86 -11.21 -29.04
C LEU A 583 -26.48 -10.71 -29.47
N GLN A 584 -26.26 -10.59 -30.78
CA GLN A 584 -25.04 -10.05 -31.36
C GLN A 584 -24.87 -8.56 -31.01
N GLU A 585 -25.95 -7.77 -30.99
CA GLU A 585 -25.92 -6.38 -30.49
C GLU A 585 -25.54 -6.31 -29.01
N ARG A 586 -26.08 -7.20 -28.16
CA ARG A 586 -25.76 -7.23 -26.73
C ARG A 586 -24.31 -7.66 -26.45
N LEU A 587 -23.79 -8.61 -27.22
CA LEU A 587 -22.38 -9.01 -27.16
C LEU A 587 -21.45 -7.87 -27.62
N ARG A 588 -21.85 -7.12 -28.65
CA ARG A 588 -21.13 -5.91 -29.08
C ARG A 588 -21.10 -4.85 -27.98
N PHE A 589 -22.22 -4.62 -27.29
CA PHE A 589 -22.27 -3.67 -26.17
C PHE A 589 -21.31 -4.08 -25.03
N LEU A 590 -21.30 -5.35 -24.62
CA LEU A 590 -20.40 -5.83 -23.54
C LEU A 590 -18.91 -5.82 -23.92
N ALA A 591 -18.58 -6.01 -25.19
CA ALA A 591 -17.20 -5.99 -25.66
C ALA A 591 -16.63 -4.57 -25.78
N TYR A 592 -17.50 -3.57 -25.99
CA TYR A 592 -17.08 -2.24 -26.42
C TYR A 592 -17.49 -1.09 -25.50
N SER A 593 -18.24 -1.34 -24.43
CA SER A 593 -18.68 -0.31 -23.49
C SER A 593 -18.12 -0.51 -22.07
N ASP A 594 -17.94 0.59 -21.35
CA ASP A 594 -17.62 0.64 -19.91
C ASP A 594 -18.90 0.37 -19.10
N PRO A 595 -18.90 -0.60 -18.17
CA PRO A 595 -20.12 -1.01 -17.48
C PRO A 595 -20.62 -0.01 -16.44
N LEU A 596 -19.78 0.94 -15.97
CA LEU A 596 -20.19 1.96 -15.01
C LEU A 596 -20.84 3.15 -15.72
N THR A 597 -20.14 3.71 -16.70
CA THR A 597 -20.54 4.96 -17.36
C THR A 597 -21.36 4.75 -18.64
N SER A 598 -21.45 3.53 -19.16
CA SER A 598 -22.06 3.19 -20.47
C SER A 598 -21.40 3.84 -21.68
N LEU A 599 -20.31 4.59 -21.50
CA LEU A 599 -19.46 5.09 -22.58
C LEU A 599 -18.72 3.93 -23.27
N TYR A 600 -18.01 4.21 -24.36
CA TYR A 600 -17.11 3.21 -24.93
C TYR A 600 -15.96 2.90 -23.97
N ASN A 601 -15.42 1.69 -24.08
CA ASN A 601 -14.22 1.28 -23.33
C ASN A 601 -12.95 1.52 -24.16
N ARG A 602 -11.81 1.36 -23.50
CA ARG A 602 -10.47 1.48 -24.12
C ARG A 602 -10.30 0.65 -25.38
N THR A 603 -10.81 -0.59 -25.41
CA THR A 603 -10.69 -1.50 -26.56
C THR A 603 -11.37 -0.94 -27.80
N TYR A 604 -12.62 -0.47 -27.66
CA TYR A 604 -13.34 0.13 -28.78
C TYR A 604 -12.73 1.46 -29.24
N LEU A 605 -12.30 2.29 -28.28
CA LEU A 605 -11.64 3.55 -28.60
C LEU A 605 -10.39 3.33 -29.45
N MET A 606 -9.53 2.38 -29.09
CA MET A 606 -8.31 2.09 -29.86
C MET A 606 -8.63 1.61 -31.28
N ASP A 607 -9.58 0.69 -31.44
CA ASP A 607 -9.99 0.19 -32.76
C ASP A 607 -10.53 1.33 -33.65
N LYS A 608 -11.33 2.23 -33.07
CA LYS A 608 -11.86 3.39 -33.78
C LYS A 608 -10.82 4.46 -34.06
N LEU A 609 -9.88 4.70 -33.16
CA LEU A 609 -8.80 5.65 -33.37
C LEU A 609 -7.89 5.20 -34.50
N ILE A 610 -7.47 3.93 -34.51
CA ILE A 610 -6.66 3.34 -35.60
C ILE A 610 -7.41 3.44 -36.94
N SER A 611 -8.71 3.13 -36.94
CA SER A 611 -9.56 3.26 -38.14
C SER A 611 -9.69 4.72 -38.60
N ALA A 612 -9.88 5.66 -37.68
CA ALA A 612 -10.01 7.08 -37.98
C ALA A 612 -8.71 7.66 -38.54
N LEU A 613 -7.56 7.33 -37.94
CA LEU A 613 -6.23 7.74 -38.42
C LEU A 613 -5.93 7.16 -39.80
N SER A 614 -6.28 5.89 -40.04
CA SER A 614 -6.13 5.25 -41.36
C SER A 614 -6.98 5.91 -42.44
N ARG A 615 -8.19 6.37 -42.09
CA ARG A 615 -9.07 7.12 -43.01
C ARG A 615 -8.54 8.54 -43.25
N ALA A 616 -8.10 9.21 -42.19
CA ALA A 616 -7.56 10.56 -42.23
C ALA A 616 -6.31 10.67 -43.11
N GLY A 617 -5.39 9.70 -43.01
CA GLY A 617 -4.22 9.62 -43.89
C GLY A 617 -4.57 9.43 -45.37
N LYS A 618 -5.67 8.75 -45.70
CA LYS A 618 -6.15 8.60 -47.09
C LYS A 618 -6.85 9.86 -47.62
N GLN A 619 -7.57 10.58 -46.76
CA GLN A 619 -8.39 11.74 -47.13
C GLN A 619 -7.70 13.08 -46.92
N ARG A 620 -6.44 13.09 -46.42
CA ARG A 620 -5.71 14.28 -45.97
C ARG A 620 -6.53 15.14 -44.99
N SER A 621 -7.27 14.47 -44.11
CA SER A 621 -7.98 15.11 -43.00
C SER A 621 -7.23 14.87 -41.69
N SER A 622 -7.67 15.52 -40.62
CA SER A 622 -7.06 15.44 -39.29
C SER A 622 -8.00 14.72 -38.32
N VAL A 623 -7.44 14.09 -37.29
CA VAL A 623 -8.15 13.54 -36.14
C VAL A 623 -7.72 14.35 -34.91
N GLY A 624 -8.69 14.81 -34.13
CA GLY A 624 -8.46 15.51 -32.87
C GLY A 624 -8.71 14.58 -31.71
N LEU A 625 -7.83 14.58 -30.71
CA LEU A 625 -7.99 13.77 -29.51
C LEU A 625 -7.85 14.67 -28.27
N LEU A 626 -8.86 14.63 -27.41
CA LEU A 626 -8.85 15.28 -26.11
C LEU A 626 -8.76 14.20 -25.03
N PHE A 627 -7.77 14.31 -24.16
CA PHE A 627 -7.55 13.47 -22.99
C PHE A 627 -7.91 14.28 -21.75
N LEU A 628 -8.80 13.76 -20.91
CA LEU A 628 -9.37 14.47 -19.77
C LEU A 628 -9.11 13.69 -18.49
N ASP A 629 -8.74 14.40 -17.43
CA ASP A 629 -8.56 13.86 -16.08
C ASP A 629 -9.26 14.75 -15.05
N LEU A 630 -9.96 14.12 -14.12
CA LEU A 630 -10.72 14.82 -13.08
C LEU A 630 -9.79 15.20 -11.92
N ASP A 631 -9.58 16.49 -11.75
CA ASP A 631 -8.65 17.00 -10.74
C ASP A 631 -9.12 16.67 -9.32
N LYS A 632 -8.20 16.10 -8.52
CA LYS A 632 -8.43 15.74 -7.10
C LYS A 632 -9.55 14.69 -6.91
N PHE A 633 -9.88 13.88 -7.92
CA PHE A 633 -10.87 12.80 -7.79
C PHE A 633 -10.57 11.84 -6.63
N LYS A 634 -9.29 11.53 -6.39
CA LYS A 634 -8.86 10.72 -5.24
C LYS A 634 -9.29 11.33 -3.91
N THR A 635 -9.14 12.64 -3.72
CA THR A 635 -9.59 13.33 -2.51
C THR A 635 -11.10 13.19 -2.31
N ILE A 636 -11.88 13.22 -3.39
CA ILE A 636 -13.33 13.00 -3.34
C ILE A 636 -13.64 11.57 -2.88
N ASN A 637 -12.94 10.57 -3.43
CA ASN A 637 -13.09 9.17 -2.99
C ASN A 637 -12.70 8.96 -1.53
N ASP A 638 -11.56 9.52 -1.11
CA ASP A 638 -11.04 9.39 0.25
C ASP A 638 -11.97 10.08 1.27
N THR A 639 -12.66 11.16 0.87
CA THR A 639 -13.55 11.93 1.76
C THR A 639 -15.00 11.40 1.78
N LEU A 640 -15.57 11.02 0.63
CA LEU A 640 -17.00 10.71 0.48
C LEU A 640 -17.31 9.24 0.14
N GLY A 641 -16.24 8.44 -0.03
CA GLY A 641 -16.26 7.02 -0.36
C GLY A 641 -16.48 6.74 -1.85
N HIS A 642 -16.03 5.57 -2.30
CA HIS A 642 -16.05 5.18 -3.72
C HIS A 642 -17.42 5.27 -4.42
N LYS A 643 -18.53 5.03 -3.71
CA LYS A 643 -19.88 5.19 -4.29
C LYS A 643 -20.15 6.63 -4.77
N ALA A 644 -19.66 7.63 -4.05
CA ALA A 644 -19.80 9.02 -4.46
C ALA A 644 -18.94 9.33 -5.70
N GLY A 645 -17.75 8.72 -5.79
CA GLY A 645 -16.91 8.78 -6.98
C GLY A 645 -17.56 8.11 -8.20
N ASP A 646 -18.21 6.96 -8.02
CA ASP A 646 -18.94 6.27 -9.09
C ASP A 646 -20.10 7.11 -9.64
N GLU A 647 -20.90 7.72 -8.75
CA GLU A 647 -21.96 8.66 -9.14
C GLU A 647 -21.40 9.86 -9.92
N LEU A 648 -20.25 10.39 -9.48
CA LEU A 648 -19.57 11.49 -10.15
C LEU A 648 -19.10 11.10 -11.56
N LEU A 649 -18.51 9.92 -11.73
CA LEU A 649 -18.06 9.42 -13.02
C LEU A 649 -19.22 9.22 -14.00
N CYS A 650 -20.36 8.74 -13.52
CA CYS A 650 -21.58 8.64 -14.33
C CYS A 650 -22.10 10.01 -14.78
N GLU A 651 -22.06 11.01 -13.89
CA GLU A 651 -22.46 12.38 -14.23
C GLU A 651 -21.50 13.04 -15.23
N VAL A 652 -20.18 12.84 -15.06
CA VAL A 652 -19.17 13.29 -16.02
C VAL A 652 -19.42 12.67 -17.40
N ALA A 653 -19.72 11.37 -17.46
CA ALA A 653 -20.05 10.69 -18.71
C ALA A 653 -21.30 11.26 -19.39
N ASN A 654 -22.34 11.57 -18.62
CA ASN A 654 -23.56 12.22 -19.14
C ASN A 654 -23.22 13.60 -19.73
N ARG A 655 -22.43 14.41 -19.01
CA ARG A 655 -22.00 15.74 -19.47
C ARG A 655 -21.17 15.67 -20.75
N LEU A 656 -20.22 14.74 -20.83
CA LEU A 656 -19.41 14.52 -22.04
C LEU A 656 -20.27 14.09 -23.23
N THR A 657 -21.28 13.27 -23.00
CA THR A 657 -22.20 12.84 -24.07
C THR A 657 -23.03 14.02 -24.60
N GLN A 658 -23.45 14.95 -23.73
CA GLN A 658 -24.24 16.13 -24.13
C GLN A 658 -23.45 17.15 -24.98
N VAL A 659 -22.13 17.19 -24.84
CA VAL A 659 -21.25 18.11 -25.59
C VAL A 659 -20.64 17.48 -26.84
N SER A 660 -20.89 16.19 -27.06
CA SER A 660 -20.36 15.42 -28.18
C SER A 660 -21.37 15.35 -29.32
N ASN A 661 -20.88 15.37 -30.56
CA ASN A 661 -21.69 15.17 -31.75
C ASN A 661 -21.90 13.67 -32.03
N SER A 662 -22.81 13.32 -32.96
CA SER A 662 -23.06 11.93 -33.36
C SER A 662 -21.86 11.22 -34.00
N THR A 663 -20.86 11.97 -34.46
CA THR A 663 -19.64 11.47 -35.10
C THR A 663 -18.43 11.46 -34.17
N ASP A 664 -18.59 12.02 -32.97
CA ASP A 664 -17.55 12.03 -31.93
C ASP A 664 -17.58 10.71 -31.14
N ILE A 665 -16.42 10.32 -30.60
CA ILE A 665 -16.29 9.08 -29.82
C ILE A 665 -15.83 9.44 -28.42
N VAL A 666 -16.68 9.18 -27.43
CA VAL A 666 -16.38 9.35 -26.01
C VAL A 666 -16.11 7.99 -25.38
N ALA A 667 -14.99 7.84 -24.70
CA ALA A 667 -14.68 6.64 -23.95
C ALA A 667 -14.09 6.96 -22.58
N ARG A 668 -14.27 6.03 -21.64
CA ARG A 668 -13.54 6.02 -20.37
C ARG A 668 -12.25 5.22 -20.56
N TRP A 669 -11.11 5.85 -20.30
CA TRP A 669 -9.79 5.23 -20.49
C TRP A 669 -9.40 4.34 -19.31
N GLY A 670 -9.70 4.79 -18.08
CA GLY A 670 -9.50 4.07 -16.83
C GLY A 670 -9.58 5.03 -15.63
N GLY A 671 -9.98 4.55 -14.46
CA GLY A 671 -10.08 5.43 -13.26
C GLY A 671 -10.97 6.65 -13.50
N ASP A 672 -10.39 7.83 -13.36
CA ASP A 672 -10.95 9.17 -13.59
C ASP A 672 -10.59 9.79 -14.95
N GLU A 673 -10.06 9.00 -15.87
CA GLU A 673 -9.60 9.46 -17.18
C GLU A 673 -10.61 9.17 -18.30
N PHE A 674 -10.84 10.16 -19.16
CA PHE A 674 -11.75 10.10 -20.30
C PHE A 674 -11.06 10.57 -21.58
N ILE A 675 -11.45 10.01 -22.73
CA ILE A 675 -10.94 10.44 -24.03
C ILE A 675 -12.12 10.75 -24.97
N LEU A 676 -12.01 11.89 -25.66
CA LEU A 676 -12.91 12.30 -26.73
C LEU A 676 -12.13 12.36 -28.06
N ILE A 677 -12.63 11.67 -29.09
CA ILE A 677 -12.07 11.71 -30.45
C ILE A 677 -13.03 12.48 -31.36
N LEU A 678 -12.47 13.44 -32.09
CA LEU A 678 -13.12 14.23 -33.14
C LEU A 678 -12.61 13.74 -34.50
N THR A 679 -13.52 13.37 -35.41
CA THR A 679 -13.14 12.77 -36.70
C THR A 679 -13.60 13.52 -37.95
N GLU A 680 -14.41 14.57 -37.79
CA GLU A 680 -14.96 15.37 -38.89
C GLU A 680 -14.55 16.85 -38.74
N ASP A 681 -14.15 17.47 -39.86
CA ASP A 681 -13.77 18.90 -39.98
C ASP A 681 -12.82 19.42 -38.89
N VAL A 682 -11.88 18.56 -38.47
CA VAL A 682 -10.97 18.84 -37.36
C VAL A 682 -9.97 19.94 -37.74
N SER A 683 -10.12 21.09 -37.09
CA SER A 683 -9.13 22.18 -37.06
C SER A 683 -8.74 22.47 -35.61
N GLU A 684 -7.53 22.98 -35.37
CA GLU A 684 -7.06 23.31 -34.01
C GLU A 684 -8.04 24.25 -33.28
N GLN A 685 -8.59 25.25 -33.99
CA GLN A 685 -9.58 26.17 -33.44
C GLN A 685 -10.86 25.46 -32.99
N LEU A 686 -11.36 24.50 -33.77
CA LEU A 686 -12.55 23.72 -33.43
C LEU A 686 -12.30 22.82 -32.21
N VAL A 687 -11.15 22.16 -32.15
CA VAL A 687 -10.80 21.27 -31.03
C VAL A 687 -10.63 22.06 -29.73
N ARG A 688 -9.99 23.25 -29.78
CA ARG A 688 -9.88 24.17 -28.64
C ARG A 688 -11.25 24.65 -28.17
N ALA A 689 -12.11 25.08 -29.08
CA ALA A 689 -13.48 25.49 -28.75
C ALA A 689 -14.29 24.34 -28.10
N ARG A 690 -14.09 23.10 -28.55
CA ARG A 690 -14.70 21.91 -27.92
C ARG A 690 -14.19 21.70 -26.50
N ALA A 691 -12.88 21.82 -26.27
CA ALA A 691 -12.28 21.69 -24.94
C ALA A 691 -12.80 22.76 -23.97
N GLU A 692 -12.89 24.02 -24.40
CA GLU A 692 -13.45 25.11 -23.58
C GLU A 692 -14.92 24.86 -23.21
N ARG A 693 -15.71 24.36 -24.17
CA ARG A 693 -17.11 24.00 -23.90
C ARG A 693 -17.23 22.85 -22.89
N ILE A 694 -16.34 21.87 -22.96
CA ILE A 694 -16.29 20.79 -21.96
C ILE A 694 -15.96 21.36 -20.58
N LEU A 695 -14.92 22.20 -20.45
CA LEU A 695 -14.54 22.84 -19.19
C LEU A 695 -15.71 23.63 -18.58
N GLN A 696 -16.41 24.44 -19.38
CA GLN A 696 -17.57 25.20 -18.93
C GLN A 696 -18.67 24.32 -18.33
N ILE A 697 -18.93 23.15 -18.93
CA ILE A 697 -19.95 22.22 -18.45
C ILE A 697 -19.46 21.43 -17.23
N MET A 698 -18.16 21.12 -17.13
CA MET A 698 -17.59 20.46 -15.95
C MET A 698 -17.58 21.38 -14.72
N ARG A 699 -17.43 22.69 -14.90
CA ARG A 699 -17.49 23.70 -13.82
C ARG A 699 -18.85 23.82 -13.15
N ALA A 700 -19.93 23.36 -13.76
CA ALA A 700 -21.24 23.37 -13.12
C ALA A 700 -21.26 22.42 -11.90
N PRO A 701 -21.75 22.84 -10.72
CA PRO A 701 -21.73 21.99 -9.54
C PRO A 701 -22.61 20.73 -9.73
N VAL A 702 -22.17 19.60 -9.18
CA VAL A 702 -22.92 18.34 -9.14
C VAL A 702 -23.40 18.09 -7.72
N SER A 703 -24.66 17.69 -7.58
CA SER A 703 -25.18 17.23 -6.29
C SER A 703 -24.90 15.74 -6.11
N VAL A 704 -23.99 15.41 -5.20
CA VAL A 704 -23.70 14.02 -4.79
C VAL A 704 -24.03 13.89 -3.31
N LYS A 705 -24.96 12.99 -2.95
CA LYS A 705 -25.44 12.80 -1.56
C LYS A 705 -25.86 14.10 -0.83
N GLY A 706 -26.37 15.09 -1.56
CA GLY A 706 -26.82 16.37 -0.98
C GLY A 706 -25.73 17.42 -0.76
N GLN A 707 -24.48 17.15 -1.16
CA GLN A 707 -23.40 18.15 -1.23
C GLN A 707 -23.19 18.62 -2.67
N LEU A 708 -22.89 19.91 -2.85
CA LEU A 708 -22.54 20.49 -4.15
C LEU A 708 -21.03 20.42 -4.35
N LEU A 709 -20.59 19.67 -5.36
CA LEU A 709 -19.17 19.48 -5.70
C LEU A 709 -18.88 20.09 -7.06
N ASN A 710 -17.74 20.75 -7.19
CA ASN A 710 -17.20 21.17 -8.48
C ASN A 710 -16.27 20.10 -9.02
N ILE A 711 -16.23 19.95 -10.35
CA ILE A 711 -15.38 18.96 -11.04
C ILE A 711 -14.33 19.70 -11.88
N PRO A 712 -13.28 20.25 -11.25
CA PRO A 712 -12.17 20.80 -12.02
C PRO A 712 -11.60 19.69 -12.91
N THR A 713 -11.37 19.99 -14.18
CA THR A 713 -10.95 18.99 -15.17
C THR A 713 -9.76 19.52 -15.97
N SER A 714 -8.68 18.75 -16.04
CA SER A 714 -7.52 19.09 -16.86
C SER A 714 -7.61 18.36 -18.20
N ILE A 715 -7.45 19.11 -19.30
CA ILE A 715 -7.63 18.58 -20.67
C ILE A 715 -6.35 18.74 -21.48
N GLY A 716 -5.87 17.65 -22.07
CA GLY A 716 -4.79 17.63 -23.05
C GLY A 716 -5.32 17.39 -24.45
N ILE A 717 -4.86 18.17 -25.41
CA ILE A 717 -5.34 18.13 -26.79
C ILE A 717 -4.19 17.71 -27.70
N SER A 718 -4.42 16.77 -28.61
CA SER A 718 -3.50 16.43 -29.69
C SER A 718 -4.23 16.38 -31.04
N LEU A 719 -3.50 16.66 -32.12
CA LEU A 719 -4.01 16.61 -33.48
C LEU A 719 -3.07 15.77 -34.34
N SER A 720 -3.63 14.88 -35.16
CA SER A 720 -2.85 14.17 -36.19
C SER A 720 -2.59 15.09 -37.38
N ASP A 721 -1.37 15.12 -37.90
CA ASP A 721 -0.95 16.01 -39.00
C ASP A 721 -1.10 15.40 -40.41
N GLY A 722 -1.94 14.37 -40.57
CA GLY A 722 -2.18 13.70 -41.87
C GLY A 722 -1.01 12.84 -42.36
N ASN A 723 0.17 12.94 -41.75
CA ASN A 723 1.24 11.97 -41.86
C ASN A 723 1.07 10.87 -40.82
N THR A 724 1.57 9.67 -41.12
CA THR A 724 1.37 8.44 -40.34
C THR A 724 1.75 8.63 -38.86
N THR A 725 0.75 8.99 -38.05
CA THR A 725 0.86 9.11 -36.60
C THR A 725 0.30 7.84 -35.99
N ASP A 726 1.10 7.19 -35.16
CA ASP A 726 0.70 6.03 -34.38
C ASP A 726 -0.37 6.44 -33.36
N ALA A 727 -1.39 5.59 -33.15
CA ALA A 727 -2.48 5.85 -32.20
C ALA A 727 -1.94 6.01 -30.78
N ASP A 728 -0.95 5.18 -30.40
CA ASP A 728 -0.30 5.25 -29.09
C ASP A 728 0.46 6.59 -28.92
N LYS A 729 1.11 7.07 -29.97
CA LYS A 729 1.83 8.34 -29.96
C LYS A 729 0.87 9.53 -29.79
N LEU A 730 -0.28 9.51 -30.45
CA LEU A 730 -1.27 10.59 -30.36
C LEU A 730 -1.87 10.66 -28.95
N ILE A 731 -2.18 9.50 -28.35
CA ILE A 731 -2.64 9.42 -26.95
C ILE A 731 -1.56 9.92 -26.00
N GLN A 732 -0.30 9.49 -26.19
CA GLN A 732 0.83 9.96 -25.39
C GLN A 732 1.01 11.48 -25.46
N GLN A 733 0.86 12.07 -26.65
CA GLN A 733 0.94 13.52 -26.83
C GLN A 733 -0.18 14.26 -26.09
N ALA A 734 -1.41 13.74 -26.14
CA ALA A 734 -2.52 14.31 -25.39
C ALA A 734 -2.33 14.18 -23.88
N ASP A 735 -1.83 13.05 -23.40
CA ASP A 735 -1.50 12.83 -21.99
C ASP A 735 -0.43 13.83 -21.49
N ILE A 736 0.65 14.01 -22.26
CA ILE A 736 1.67 15.04 -21.97
C ILE A 736 1.05 16.45 -21.88
N ALA A 737 0.16 16.79 -22.82
CA ALA A 737 -0.52 18.08 -22.81
C ALA A 737 -1.46 18.24 -21.60
N MET A 738 -2.18 17.18 -21.22
CA MET A 738 -3.06 17.15 -20.05
C MET A 738 -2.24 17.33 -18.76
N TYR A 739 -1.09 16.67 -18.67
CA TYR A 739 -0.17 16.85 -17.56
C TYR A 739 0.33 18.31 -17.47
N CYS A 740 0.69 18.94 -18.60
CA CYS A 740 1.04 20.36 -18.65
C CYS A 740 -0.14 21.26 -18.23
N ALA A 741 -1.38 20.87 -18.53
CA ALA A 741 -2.57 21.57 -18.05
C ALA A 741 -2.66 21.54 -16.52
N LYS A 742 -2.38 20.39 -15.89
CA LYS A 742 -2.31 20.26 -14.43
C LYS A 742 -1.26 21.18 -13.80
N GLN A 743 -0.08 21.31 -14.43
CA GLN A 743 0.97 22.20 -13.92
C GLN A 743 0.64 23.68 -14.04
N LYS A 744 -0.12 24.09 -15.06
CA LYS A 744 -0.54 25.48 -15.28
C LYS A 744 -1.76 25.91 -14.45
N GLY A 745 -1.95 25.29 -13.29
CA GLY A 745 -3.03 25.66 -12.36
C GLY A 745 -4.29 24.79 -12.43
N ARG A 746 -4.26 23.66 -13.16
CA ARG A 746 -5.42 22.74 -13.32
C ARG A 746 -6.64 23.42 -13.95
N ASP A 747 -7.74 22.70 -14.12
CA ASP A 747 -9.02 23.24 -14.68
C ASP A 747 -8.86 24.04 -16.00
N ASN A 748 -7.97 23.58 -16.88
CA ASN A 748 -7.68 24.22 -18.16
C ASN A 748 -7.38 23.19 -19.25
N ALA A 749 -7.29 23.67 -20.49
CA ALA A 749 -6.97 22.85 -21.66
C ALA A 749 -5.66 23.30 -22.32
N GLN A 750 -4.79 22.35 -22.65
CA GLN A 750 -3.53 22.62 -23.38
C GLN A 750 -3.47 21.81 -24.66
N VAL A 751 -2.99 22.42 -25.75
CA VAL A 751 -2.67 21.72 -27.00
C VAL A 751 -1.21 21.29 -26.97
N PHE A 752 -0.97 20.03 -27.32
CA PHE A 752 0.36 19.46 -27.41
C PHE A 752 1.22 20.30 -28.34
N ALA A 753 2.35 20.77 -27.82
CA ALA A 753 3.43 21.36 -28.58
C ALA A 753 4.69 20.50 -28.36
N PRO A 754 5.55 20.30 -29.38
CA PRO A 754 6.75 19.46 -29.25
C PRO A 754 7.64 19.82 -28.05
N GLU A 755 7.66 21.09 -27.64
CA GLU A 755 8.39 21.59 -26.47
C GLU A 755 7.87 20.97 -25.16
N MET A 756 6.59 20.59 -25.10
CA MET A 756 5.98 19.95 -23.91
C MET A 756 6.53 18.55 -23.66
N ALA A 757 6.88 17.79 -24.71
CA ALA A 757 7.52 16.49 -24.55
C ALA A 757 8.87 16.61 -23.82
N SER A 758 9.57 17.73 -24.01
CA SER A 758 10.81 18.02 -23.27
C SER A 758 10.58 18.28 -21.78
N VAL A 759 9.40 18.77 -21.37
CA VAL A 759 9.06 19.07 -19.97
C VAL A 759 8.88 17.78 -19.15
N VAL A 760 8.25 16.76 -19.72
CA VAL A 760 8.04 15.46 -19.06
C VAL A 760 9.33 14.65 -18.96
N VAL A 761 10.18 14.67 -19.99
CA VAL A 761 11.53 14.08 -19.94
C VAL A 761 12.44 14.86 -18.96
N LYS A 762 12.31 16.20 -18.92
CA LYS A 762 13.02 17.03 -17.93
C LYS A 762 12.63 16.66 -16.50
N LYS A 763 11.40 16.27 -16.19
CA LYS A 763 10.97 15.92 -14.83
C LYS A 763 11.71 14.70 -14.25
N PHE A 764 11.73 13.59 -14.98
CA PHE A 764 12.48 12.39 -14.56
C PHE A 764 14.00 12.64 -14.51
N GLY A 765 14.53 13.46 -15.43
CA GLY A 765 15.93 13.88 -15.38
C GLY A 765 16.25 14.77 -14.18
N LEU A 766 15.41 15.75 -13.88
CA LEU A 766 15.61 16.73 -12.80
C LEU A 766 15.60 16.05 -11.42
N GLU A 767 14.79 15.02 -11.19
CA GLU A 767 14.80 14.27 -9.92
C GLU A 767 16.16 13.62 -9.65
N GLN A 768 16.73 12.94 -10.64
CA GLN A 768 18.07 12.35 -10.53
C GLN A 768 19.16 13.43 -10.44
N GLU A 769 19.08 14.49 -11.25
CA GLU A 769 20.02 15.59 -11.24
C GLU A 769 20.00 16.37 -9.91
N MET A 770 18.86 16.47 -9.21
CA MET A 770 18.77 17.11 -7.89
C MET A 770 19.51 16.33 -6.81
N HIS A 771 19.49 14.99 -6.89
CA HIS A 771 20.31 14.14 -6.02
C HIS A 771 21.81 14.44 -6.21
N GLU A 772 22.27 14.51 -7.46
CA GLU A 772 23.66 14.85 -7.80
C GLU A 772 24.00 16.30 -7.41
N ALA A 773 23.05 17.23 -7.56
CA ALA A 773 23.24 18.65 -7.25
C ALA A 773 23.51 18.91 -5.76
N LEU A 774 22.89 18.15 -4.86
CA LEU A 774 23.16 18.22 -3.41
C LEU A 774 24.60 17.75 -3.09
N GLU A 775 25.08 16.70 -3.73
CA GLU A 775 26.43 16.15 -3.51
C GLU A 775 27.53 17.02 -4.12
N LEU A 776 27.27 17.56 -5.32
CA LEU A 776 28.23 18.35 -6.10
C LEU A 776 28.22 19.85 -5.76
N GLY A 777 27.43 20.27 -4.76
CA GLY A 777 27.40 21.66 -4.29
C GLY A 777 26.85 22.65 -5.32
N GLN A 778 25.84 22.25 -6.09
CA GLN A 778 25.25 23.07 -7.15
C GLN A 778 24.13 24.01 -6.66
N PHE A 779 23.70 23.87 -5.41
CA PHE A 779 22.75 24.78 -4.78
C PHE A 779 23.48 25.94 -4.09
N SER A 780 22.87 27.13 -4.12
CA SER A 780 23.31 28.32 -3.40
C SER A 780 22.11 29.08 -2.82
N LEU A 781 22.36 29.99 -1.88
CA LEU A 781 21.32 30.84 -1.29
C LEU A 781 21.53 32.30 -1.72
N GLU A 782 20.46 32.93 -2.20
CA GLU A 782 20.33 34.38 -2.27
C GLU A 782 19.51 34.88 -1.09
N TYR A 783 19.70 36.14 -0.71
CA TYR A 783 19.07 36.75 0.45
C TYR A 783 18.29 37.98 0.01
N GLN A 784 17.01 38.06 0.37
CA GLN A 784 16.18 39.24 0.10
C GLN A 784 15.86 39.98 1.40
N PRO A 785 16.21 41.26 1.54
CA PRO A 785 15.87 42.05 2.73
C PRO A 785 14.38 42.28 2.95
N LYS A 786 13.96 42.09 4.21
CA LYS A 786 12.67 42.53 4.77
C LYS A 786 12.87 43.86 5.48
N VAL A 787 12.07 44.87 5.14
CA VAL A 787 12.23 46.24 5.67
C VAL A 787 11.02 46.73 6.45
N TRP A 788 11.26 47.52 7.48
CA TRP A 788 10.22 48.17 8.27
C TRP A 788 10.04 49.62 7.82
N GLY A 789 8.93 49.94 7.17
CA GLY A 789 8.61 51.29 6.71
C GLY A 789 9.43 51.79 5.52
N ASP A 790 10.76 51.94 5.67
CA ASP A 790 11.66 52.47 4.65
C ASP A 790 12.84 51.52 4.33
N LYS A 791 13.57 51.80 3.23
CA LYS A 791 14.71 50.98 2.77
C LYS A 791 15.84 50.84 3.79
N SER A 792 16.02 51.81 4.68
CA SER A 792 17.16 51.81 5.61
C SER A 792 16.96 50.89 6.81
N HIS A 793 15.72 50.54 7.13
CA HIS A 793 15.40 49.71 8.30
C HIS A 793 15.22 48.23 7.94
N ILE A 794 16.33 47.54 7.68
CA ILE A 794 16.34 46.08 7.46
C ILE A 794 16.12 45.36 8.80
N ILE A 795 15.06 44.55 8.88
CA ILE A 795 14.69 43.80 10.10
C ILE A 795 14.87 42.29 9.96
N GLY A 796 15.09 41.78 8.75
CA GLY A 796 15.27 40.36 8.46
C GLY A 796 15.70 40.14 7.01
N LEU A 797 16.05 38.89 6.69
CA LEU A 797 16.36 38.45 5.32
C LEU A 797 15.57 37.19 5.03
N GLU A 798 15.06 37.00 3.83
CA GLU A 798 14.57 35.69 3.37
C GLU A 798 15.67 34.98 2.56
N ALA A 799 15.94 33.72 2.89
CA ALA A 799 16.87 32.87 2.16
C ALA A 799 16.15 32.12 1.03
N LEU A 800 16.53 32.44 -0.20
CA LEU A 800 15.94 31.91 -1.42
C LEU A 800 16.94 30.99 -2.12
N ILE A 801 16.57 29.72 -2.26
CA ILE A 801 17.41 28.72 -2.93
C ILE A 801 17.57 29.03 -4.42
N ARG A 802 18.77 28.78 -4.95
CA ARG A 802 19.13 28.87 -6.36
C ARG A 802 19.86 27.61 -6.77
N TRP A 803 19.50 27.05 -7.93
CA TRP A 803 20.20 25.90 -8.49
C TRP A 803 21.02 26.32 -9.70
N HIS A 804 22.33 26.17 -9.60
CA HIS A 804 23.30 26.43 -10.66
C HIS A 804 23.69 25.12 -11.34
N HIS A 805 22.93 24.72 -12.36
CA HIS A 805 23.20 23.49 -13.11
C HIS A 805 24.33 23.70 -14.13
N PRO A 806 25.33 22.79 -14.22
CA PRO A 806 26.52 22.98 -15.07
C PRO A 806 26.20 23.12 -16.56
N VAL A 807 25.13 22.48 -17.03
CA VAL A 807 24.70 22.51 -18.44
C VAL A 807 23.51 23.45 -18.68
N LYS A 808 22.62 23.61 -17.69
CA LYS A 808 21.32 24.28 -17.85
C LYS A 808 21.33 25.71 -17.32
N GLY A 809 22.43 26.14 -16.69
CA GLY A 809 22.53 27.45 -16.06
C GLY A 809 21.69 27.53 -14.78
N ARG A 810 21.05 28.67 -14.53
CA ARG A 810 20.17 28.85 -13.37
C ARG A 810 18.83 28.18 -13.61
N VAL A 811 18.53 27.13 -12.83
CA VAL A 811 17.22 26.46 -12.84
C VAL A 811 16.30 27.16 -11.84
N SER A 812 15.06 27.46 -12.25
CA SER A 812 14.09 28.18 -11.43
C SER A 812 13.58 27.31 -10.27
N PRO A 813 13.43 27.84 -9.04
CA PRO A 813 12.79 27.14 -7.93
C PRO A 813 11.40 26.58 -8.27
N VAL A 814 10.62 27.29 -9.08
CA VAL A 814 9.29 26.86 -9.54
C VAL A 814 9.36 25.57 -10.37
N ASP A 815 10.49 25.30 -11.04
CA ASP A 815 10.65 24.11 -11.87
C ASP A 815 11.04 22.87 -11.05
N PHE A 816 11.80 23.03 -9.96
CA PHE A 816 12.39 21.89 -9.24
C PHE A 816 11.79 21.63 -7.85
N ILE A 817 11.28 22.65 -7.15
CA ILE A 817 10.67 22.48 -5.82
C ILE A 817 9.44 21.55 -5.88
N PRO A 818 8.49 21.70 -6.83
CA PRO A 818 7.35 20.79 -6.91
C PRO A 818 7.76 19.32 -7.14
N ILE A 819 8.83 19.10 -7.91
CA ILE A 819 9.37 17.75 -8.16
C ILE A 819 10.04 17.20 -6.88
N ALA A 820 10.78 18.04 -6.16
CA ALA A 820 11.38 17.68 -4.88
C ALA A 820 10.30 17.34 -3.83
N GLU A 821 9.15 18.02 -3.85
CA GLU A 821 8.02 17.79 -2.96
C GLU A 821 7.24 16.52 -3.26
N GLU A 822 7.10 16.16 -4.54
CA GLU A 822 6.48 14.89 -4.93
C GLU A 822 7.36 13.69 -4.50
N SER A 823 8.68 13.86 -4.54
CA SER A 823 9.68 12.91 -4.04
C SER A 823 9.99 13.11 -2.54
N ASN A 824 10.89 12.31 -1.97
CA ASN A 824 11.40 12.49 -0.61
C ASN A 824 12.64 13.44 -0.55
N LEU A 825 12.96 14.10 -1.67
CA LEU A 825 14.12 15.00 -1.77
C LEU A 825 13.92 16.33 -1.06
N ILE A 826 12.68 16.82 -0.95
CA ILE A 826 12.41 18.12 -0.32
C ILE A 826 12.90 18.21 1.12
N THR A 827 12.86 17.10 1.87
CA THR A 827 13.39 17.05 3.24
C THR A 827 14.90 17.31 3.26
N LYS A 828 15.65 16.62 2.39
CA LYS A 828 17.11 16.79 2.28
C LYS A 828 17.49 18.19 1.81
N ILE A 829 16.74 18.75 0.86
CA ILE A 829 16.94 20.14 0.41
C ILE A 829 16.65 21.11 1.55
N GLY A 830 15.55 20.91 2.29
CA GLY A 830 15.21 21.74 3.44
C GLY A 830 16.29 21.71 4.53
N GLU A 831 16.81 20.52 4.86
CA GLU A 831 17.94 20.36 5.80
C GLU A 831 19.18 21.13 5.33
N TRP A 832 19.51 21.05 4.04
CA TRP A 832 20.64 21.76 3.43
C TRP A 832 20.45 23.29 3.47
N VAL A 833 19.25 23.79 3.14
CA VAL A 833 18.93 25.23 3.18
C VAL A 833 19.09 25.78 4.61
N ILE A 834 18.55 25.07 5.61
CA ILE A 834 18.69 25.46 7.02
C ILE A 834 20.16 25.51 7.42
N ASP A 835 20.93 24.48 7.07
CA ASP A 835 22.35 24.40 7.42
C ASP A 835 23.16 25.54 6.81
N GLU A 836 23.00 25.80 5.51
CA GLU A 836 23.76 26.85 4.83
C GLU A 836 23.31 28.26 5.29
N ALA A 837 22.03 28.48 5.60
CA ALA A 837 21.55 29.73 6.18
C ALA A 837 22.17 30.00 7.56
N LEU A 838 22.15 29.02 8.47
CA LEU A 838 22.76 29.14 9.80
C LEU A 838 24.29 29.31 9.72
N LYS A 839 24.94 28.56 8.83
CA LYS A 839 26.37 28.68 8.57
C LYS A 839 26.74 30.06 8.03
N GLN A 840 25.93 30.62 7.14
CA GLN A 840 26.14 31.97 6.61
C GLN A 840 25.95 33.04 7.69
N GLN A 841 24.94 32.91 8.55
CA GLN A 841 24.78 33.80 9.70
C GLN A 841 25.97 33.75 10.66
N ASN A 842 26.49 32.55 10.95
CA ASN A 842 27.68 32.42 11.78
C ASN A 842 28.91 33.07 11.13
N ARG A 843 29.04 33.03 9.79
CA ARG A 843 30.10 33.77 9.06
C ARG A 843 29.93 35.27 9.24
N TRP A 844 28.72 35.81 9.04
CA TRP A 844 28.44 37.24 9.25
C TRP A 844 28.73 37.68 10.69
N ARG A 845 28.43 36.84 11.68
CA ARG A 845 28.77 37.07 13.08
C ARG A 845 30.27 37.20 13.31
N LYS A 846 31.06 36.29 12.73
CA LYS A 846 32.53 36.25 12.88
C LYS A 846 33.23 37.46 12.28
N ILE A 847 32.66 38.05 11.23
CA ILE A 847 33.18 39.29 10.62
C ILE A 847 32.61 40.57 11.25
N GLY A 848 31.83 40.46 12.34
CA GLY A 848 31.36 41.58 13.15
C GLY A 848 30.11 42.30 12.64
N LEU A 849 29.35 41.70 11.71
CA LEU A 849 28.11 42.29 11.23
C LEU A 849 26.99 42.17 12.26
N LYS A 850 26.07 43.14 12.27
CA LYS A 850 24.82 43.04 13.04
C LYS A 850 23.93 42.00 12.37
N LEU A 851 23.61 40.93 13.10
CA LEU A 851 22.75 39.87 12.61
C LEU A 851 21.29 40.29 12.68
N VAL A 852 20.55 39.93 11.64
CA VAL A 852 19.09 39.98 11.58
C VAL A 852 18.58 38.55 11.34
N PRO A 853 17.34 38.23 11.73
CA PRO A 853 16.76 36.92 11.47
C PRO A 853 16.77 36.57 9.99
N VAL A 854 17.07 35.31 9.67
CA VAL A 854 16.97 34.77 8.31
C VAL A 854 15.78 33.81 8.25
N ALA A 855 14.87 34.09 7.34
CA ALA A 855 13.68 33.30 7.08
C ALA A 855 13.98 32.21 6.05
N VAL A 856 13.49 31.00 6.32
CA VAL A 856 13.66 29.82 5.47
C VAL A 856 12.31 29.16 5.23
N ASN A 857 11.99 28.94 3.97
CA ASN A 857 10.80 28.22 3.53
C ASN A 857 10.92 26.72 3.81
N ILE A 858 9.90 26.15 4.45
CA ILE A 858 9.85 24.73 4.81
C ILE A 858 8.56 24.10 4.27
N SER A 859 8.73 22.98 3.55
CA SER A 859 7.59 22.19 3.07
C SER A 859 6.87 21.51 4.23
N GLY A 860 5.57 21.25 4.03
CA GLY A 860 4.77 20.58 5.06
C GLY A 860 5.24 19.19 5.42
N ARG A 861 5.77 18.45 4.44
CA ARG A 861 6.35 17.11 4.67
C ARG A 861 7.57 17.18 5.59
N HIS A 862 8.40 18.21 5.47
CA HIS A 862 9.57 18.39 6.33
C HIS A 862 9.16 18.85 7.74
N LEU A 863 8.18 19.75 7.85
CA LEU A 863 7.68 20.24 9.15
C LEU A 863 7.17 19.10 10.04
N ILE A 864 6.42 18.15 9.48
CA ILE A 864 5.85 17.03 10.24
C ILE A 864 6.83 15.89 10.47
N HIS A 865 8.06 15.96 9.94
CA HIS A 865 9.06 14.92 10.12
C HIS A 865 9.57 14.88 11.57
N ASP A 866 9.65 13.68 12.17
CA ASP A 866 9.95 13.54 13.60
C ASP A 866 11.33 14.09 13.99
N ASP A 867 12.30 14.00 13.08
CA ASP A 867 13.66 14.50 13.30
C ASP A 867 13.85 16.01 13.08
N PHE A 868 12.83 16.74 12.64
CA PHE A 868 12.98 18.15 12.24
C PHE A 868 13.43 19.07 13.39
N VAL A 869 12.75 19.01 14.53
CA VAL A 869 13.08 19.83 15.70
C VAL A 869 14.44 19.42 16.31
N PRO A 870 14.75 18.12 16.49
CA PRO A 870 16.09 17.68 16.87
C PRO A 870 17.19 18.20 15.92
N TYR A 871 16.97 18.14 14.61
CA TYR A 871 17.92 18.60 13.60
C TYR A 871 18.24 20.10 13.77
N ILE A 872 17.21 20.96 13.81
CA ILE A 872 17.41 22.41 13.99
C ILE A 872 18.10 22.72 15.32
N SER A 873 17.68 22.06 16.41
CA SER A 873 18.29 22.24 17.72
C SER A 873 19.78 21.89 17.71
N GLY A 874 20.15 20.79 17.03
CA GLY A 874 21.53 20.37 16.84
C GLY A 874 22.35 21.42 16.06
N LYS A 875 21.81 21.94 14.96
CA LYS A 875 22.50 22.93 14.11
C LYS A 875 22.67 24.29 14.80
N LEU A 876 21.64 24.78 15.50
CA LEU A 876 21.74 26.02 16.29
C LEU A 876 22.85 25.92 17.35
N LYS A 877 22.95 24.78 18.05
CA LYS A 877 24.03 24.51 19.00
C LYS A 877 25.39 24.44 18.32
N ALA A 878 25.51 23.73 17.20
CA ALA A 878 26.77 23.57 16.48
C ALA A 878 27.35 24.89 15.96
N TYR A 879 26.49 25.84 15.58
CA TYR A 879 26.91 27.18 15.15
C TYR A 879 26.87 28.22 16.27
N GLU A 880 26.49 27.83 17.49
CA GLU A 880 26.32 28.70 18.67
C GLU A 880 25.40 29.90 18.41
N LEU A 881 24.35 29.73 17.60
CA LEU A 881 23.40 30.79 17.25
C LEU A 881 22.14 30.68 18.12
N SER A 882 21.53 31.84 18.41
CA SER A 882 20.21 31.90 19.04
C SER A 882 19.13 31.56 18.02
N GLY A 883 18.08 30.83 18.42
CA GLY A 883 16.93 30.56 17.55
C GLY A 883 16.19 31.82 17.11
N ALA A 884 16.33 32.94 17.84
CA ALA A 884 15.75 34.24 17.45
C ALA A 884 16.27 34.78 16.11
N LEU A 885 17.37 34.21 15.62
CA LEU A 885 17.97 34.56 14.34
C LEU A 885 17.48 33.67 13.19
N LEU A 886 16.58 32.73 13.44
CA LEU A 886 15.97 31.88 12.44
C LEU A 886 14.46 32.13 12.44
N GLU A 887 13.91 32.35 11.25
CA GLU A 887 12.49 32.41 10.98
C GLU A 887 12.13 31.21 10.08
N ILE A 888 11.06 30.49 10.42
CA ILE A 888 10.57 29.36 9.63
C ILE A 888 9.27 29.78 8.96
N GLU A 889 9.28 29.74 7.64
CA GLU A 889 8.14 30.12 6.81
C GLU A 889 7.45 28.85 6.31
N ILE A 890 6.12 28.83 6.43
CA ILE A 890 5.28 27.69 6.06
C ILE A 890 4.07 28.16 5.26
N THR A 891 3.75 27.47 4.18
CA THR A 891 2.58 27.82 3.36
C THR A 891 1.28 27.41 4.06
N GLU A 892 0.20 28.16 3.81
CA GLU A 892 -1.12 27.90 4.41
C GLU A 892 -1.62 26.46 4.19
N GLY A 893 -1.42 25.92 2.99
CA GLY A 893 -1.91 24.59 2.59
C GLY A 893 -1.37 23.42 3.43
N VAL A 894 -0.20 23.59 4.05
CA VAL A 894 0.43 22.59 4.94
C VAL A 894 -0.41 22.33 6.19
N LEU A 895 -1.12 23.36 6.67
CA LEU A 895 -1.82 23.34 7.95
C LEU A 895 -3.08 22.45 7.95
N LEU A 896 -3.53 22.01 6.76
CA LEU A 896 -4.78 21.29 6.57
C LEU A 896 -4.65 19.75 6.64
N GLN A 897 -3.42 19.20 6.63
CA GLN A 897 -3.21 17.74 6.61
C GLN A 897 -3.22 17.09 8.01
N ASP A 898 -2.49 17.67 8.97
CA ASP A 898 -2.43 17.19 10.37
C ASP A 898 -2.15 18.34 11.34
N ILE A 899 -3.22 19.09 11.67
CA ILE A 899 -3.09 20.36 12.38
C ILE A 899 -2.59 20.21 13.82
N GLU A 900 -2.93 19.12 14.52
CA GLU A 900 -2.50 18.90 15.90
C GLU A 900 -1.01 18.59 15.97
N ARG A 901 -0.48 17.80 15.02
CA ARG A 901 0.96 17.56 14.90
C ARG A 901 1.72 18.83 14.53
N CYS A 902 1.20 19.62 13.58
CA CYS A 902 1.78 20.93 13.24
C CYS A 902 1.84 21.85 14.46
N ILE A 903 0.77 21.94 15.26
CA ILE A 903 0.76 22.74 16.50
C ILE A 903 1.83 22.24 17.50
N ALA A 904 1.97 20.93 17.65
CA ALA A 904 2.97 20.34 18.56
C ALA A 904 4.40 20.70 18.13
N VAL A 905 4.73 20.54 16.85
CA VAL A 905 6.03 20.89 16.27
C VAL A 905 6.31 22.38 16.42
N MET A 906 5.36 23.24 16.05
CA MET A 906 5.54 24.69 16.17
C MET A 906 5.78 25.13 17.61
N LYS A 907 5.06 24.57 18.59
CA LYS A 907 5.34 24.85 20.02
C LYS A 907 6.76 24.47 20.41
N ALA A 908 7.28 23.36 19.88
CA ALA A 908 8.65 22.94 20.12
C ALA A 908 9.67 23.89 19.46
N LEU A 909 9.40 24.40 18.26
CA LEU A 909 10.22 25.43 17.60
C LEU A 909 10.18 26.76 18.38
N LYS A 910 9.01 27.18 18.87
CA LYS A 910 8.87 28.35 19.74
C LYS A 910 9.66 28.20 21.04
N ALA A 911 9.76 26.99 21.61
CA ALA A 911 10.61 26.73 22.77
C ALA A 911 12.11 26.90 22.50
N LEU A 912 12.53 26.84 21.23
CA LEU A 912 13.88 27.19 20.77
C LEU A 912 14.04 28.69 20.46
N ASN A 913 13.01 29.50 20.73
CA ASN A 913 12.94 30.93 20.43
C ASN A 913 12.98 31.26 18.93
N ILE A 914 12.50 30.34 18.08
CA ILE A 914 12.39 30.52 16.62
C ILE A 914 11.10 31.29 16.29
N THR A 915 11.17 32.18 15.31
CA THR A 915 9.99 32.91 14.77
C THR A 915 9.30 32.04 13.72
N ILE A 916 7.98 32.01 13.72
CA ILE A 916 7.19 31.22 12.75
C ILE A 916 6.32 32.17 11.94
N SER A 917 6.46 32.14 10.62
CA SER A 917 5.64 32.90 9.68
C SER A 917 4.77 31.99 8.83
N VAL A 918 3.56 32.47 8.50
CA VAL A 918 2.68 31.80 7.54
C VAL A 918 2.72 32.56 6.22
N ASP A 919 2.97 31.81 5.16
CA ASP A 919 3.09 32.30 3.79
C ASP A 919 1.86 31.99 2.92
N ASP A 920 1.72 32.72 1.82
CA ASP A 920 0.63 32.63 0.84
C ASP A 920 -0.79 32.76 1.43
N PHE A 921 -0.93 33.50 2.53
CA PHE A 921 -2.18 33.56 3.29
C PHE A 921 -3.29 34.25 2.49
N GLY A 922 -4.42 33.55 2.30
CA GLY A 922 -5.62 34.07 1.62
C GLY A 922 -5.91 33.45 0.26
N THR A 923 -4.99 32.64 -0.29
CA THR A 923 -5.18 31.92 -1.55
C THR A 923 -6.02 30.63 -1.40
N GLY A 924 -6.33 30.21 -0.17
CA GLY A 924 -7.06 28.98 0.17
C GLY A 924 -8.37 29.16 0.98
N TYR A 925 -9.07 28.05 1.26
CA TYR A 925 -10.28 28.03 2.10
C TYR A 925 -9.92 28.11 3.59
N SER A 926 -9.63 29.31 4.07
CA SER A 926 -9.19 29.51 5.45
C SER A 926 -10.34 29.42 6.47
N SER A 927 -10.26 28.52 7.46
CA SER A 927 -11.14 28.59 8.64
C SER A 927 -10.47 29.41 9.73
N LEU A 928 -10.95 30.64 9.93
CA LEU A 928 -10.56 31.54 11.03
C LEU A 928 -10.49 30.85 12.42
N SER A 929 -11.23 29.76 12.59
CA SER A 929 -11.27 28.96 13.81
C SER A 929 -9.91 28.36 14.20
N TYR A 930 -9.07 27.95 13.24
CA TYR A 930 -7.78 27.34 13.56
C TYR A 930 -6.63 28.33 13.61
N LEU A 931 -6.68 29.43 12.86
CA LEU A 931 -5.63 30.45 12.88
C LEU A 931 -5.39 30.99 14.30
N LYS A 932 -6.46 31.11 15.10
CA LYS A 932 -6.39 31.49 16.52
C LYS A 932 -5.62 30.49 17.40
N ARG A 933 -5.52 29.22 16.99
CA ARG A 933 -4.88 28.14 17.77
C ARG A 933 -3.41 27.96 17.41
N LEU A 934 -2.97 28.47 16.26
CA LEU A 934 -1.60 28.30 15.76
C LEU A 934 -0.63 29.24 16.51
N PRO A 935 0.50 28.73 17.00
CA PRO A 935 1.51 29.55 17.68
C PRO A 935 2.43 30.25 16.66
N ILE A 936 1.84 31.12 15.84
CA ILE A 936 2.53 31.88 14.78
C ILE A 936 2.80 33.32 15.23
N ASP A 937 3.81 33.96 14.63
CA ASP A 937 4.23 35.33 14.96
C ASP A 937 3.95 36.31 13.82
N VAL A 938 4.07 35.82 12.58
CA VAL A 938 4.09 36.65 11.37
C VAL A 938 3.09 36.08 10.36
N LEU A 939 2.38 36.97 9.67
CA LEU A 939 1.48 36.65 8.57
C LEU A 939 1.95 37.41 7.33
N LYS A 940 2.29 36.68 6.29
CA LYS A 940 2.75 37.21 5.00
C LYS A 940 1.57 37.30 4.03
N ILE A 941 1.43 38.45 3.37
CA ILE A 941 0.40 38.72 2.36
C ILE A 941 1.02 38.40 0.99
N ASP A 942 0.41 37.46 0.28
CA ASP A 942 0.86 36.98 -1.03
C ASP A 942 0.99 38.14 -2.04
N GLN A 943 2.00 38.03 -2.91
CA GLN A 943 2.23 38.98 -4.01
C GLN A 943 0.97 39.20 -4.87
N SER A 944 0.15 38.17 -5.13
CA SER A 944 -1.04 38.30 -5.97
C SER A 944 -2.01 39.36 -5.43
N PHE A 945 -2.21 39.40 -4.11
CA PHE A 945 -3.06 40.40 -3.47
C PHE A 945 -2.42 41.78 -3.46
N VAL A 946 -1.09 41.86 -3.32
CA VAL A 946 -0.33 43.13 -3.38
C VAL A 946 -0.32 43.73 -4.80
N ASP A 947 -0.25 42.88 -5.82
CA ASP A 947 -0.27 43.28 -7.24
C ASP A 947 -1.64 43.78 -7.70
N GLU A 948 -2.71 43.29 -7.08
CA GLU A 948 -4.09 43.71 -7.33
C GLU A 948 -4.50 44.92 -6.46
N CYS A 949 -3.80 45.13 -5.34
CA CYS A 949 -4.03 46.25 -4.43
C CYS A 949 -3.85 47.59 -5.15
N GLY A 950 -4.95 48.33 -5.35
CA GLY A 950 -4.99 49.62 -6.05
C GLY A 950 -5.48 49.58 -7.51
N LYS A 951 -5.77 48.40 -8.09
CA LYS A 951 -6.35 48.28 -9.44
C LYS A 951 -7.87 48.09 -9.43
N HIS A 952 -8.41 47.37 -8.45
CA HIS A 952 -9.84 47.11 -8.28
C HIS A 952 -10.29 47.29 -6.81
N THR A 953 -11.54 47.70 -6.58
CA THR A 953 -12.07 47.99 -5.23
C THR A 953 -12.26 46.74 -4.37
N GLU A 954 -12.50 45.57 -4.98
CA GLU A 954 -12.71 44.31 -4.26
C GLU A 954 -11.39 43.78 -3.65
N ASP A 955 -10.28 43.80 -4.39
CA ASP A 955 -8.99 43.26 -3.93
C ASP A 955 -8.31 44.14 -2.86
N THR A 956 -8.54 45.46 -2.95
CA THR A 956 -8.18 46.42 -1.90
C THR A 956 -8.84 46.05 -0.57
N THR A 957 -10.07 45.52 -0.60
CA THR A 957 -10.82 45.10 0.59
C THR A 957 -10.24 43.83 1.20
N ILE A 958 -9.69 42.92 0.38
CA ILE A 958 -9.07 41.67 0.84
C ILE A 958 -7.77 41.96 1.60
N CYS A 959 -6.87 42.78 1.03
CA CYS A 959 -5.65 43.23 1.70
C CYS A 959 -5.95 43.92 3.04
N GLU A 960 -6.92 44.85 3.06
CA GLU A 960 -7.34 45.54 4.28
C GLU A 960 -7.88 44.55 5.33
N THR A 961 -8.67 43.56 4.91
CA THR A 961 -9.21 42.52 5.80
C THR A 961 -8.10 41.65 6.41
N ILE A 962 -7.12 41.23 5.61
CA ILE A 962 -5.97 40.43 6.09
C ILE A 962 -5.15 41.22 7.11
N ILE A 963 -4.87 42.49 6.83
CA ILE A 963 -4.14 43.37 7.75
C ILE A 963 -4.90 43.56 9.07
N HIS A 964 -6.22 43.78 9.00
CA HIS A 964 -7.06 43.87 10.20
C HIS A 964 -7.12 42.57 11.00
N LEU A 965 -7.20 41.43 10.32
CA LEU A 965 -7.22 40.11 10.96
C LEU A 965 -5.91 39.85 11.72
N ALA A 966 -4.77 40.05 11.07
CA ALA A 966 -3.46 39.88 11.69
C ALA A 966 -3.30 40.79 12.91
N ARG A 967 -3.71 42.06 12.80
CA ARG A 967 -3.71 43.01 13.92
C ARG A 967 -4.55 42.53 15.11
N ASN A 968 -5.74 42.00 14.87
CA ASN A 968 -6.61 41.45 15.91
C ASN A 968 -6.03 40.21 16.60
N LEU A 969 -5.23 39.42 15.87
CA LEU A 969 -4.52 38.26 16.39
C LEU A 969 -3.14 38.62 16.97
N LYS A 970 -2.75 39.90 16.96
CA LYS A 970 -1.44 40.41 17.40
C LYS A 970 -0.26 39.81 16.62
N LEU A 971 -0.47 39.52 15.34
CA LEU A 971 0.55 39.04 14.41
C LEU A 971 1.20 40.23 13.68
N VAL A 972 2.48 40.10 13.34
CA VAL A 972 3.18 41.06 12.47
C VAL A 972 2.79 40.78 11.01
N THR A 973 2.44 41.81 10.26
CA THR A 973 2.11 41.68 8.82
C THR A 973 3.29 42.04 7.94
N ILE A 974 3.59 41.16 6.98
CA ILE A 974 4.56 41.40 5.90
C ILE A 974 3.80 41.42 4.58
N ALA A 975 3.99 42.45 3.76
CA ALA A 975 3.51 42.45 2.38
C ALA A 975 4.63 42.02 1.42
N GLU A 976 4.36 40.99 0.64
CA GLU A 976 5.29 40.45 -0.36
C GLU A 976 5.07 41.03 -1.75
N GLY A 977 6.06 40.93 -2.62
CA GLY A 977 5.92 41.37 -4.01
C GLY A 977 5.68 42.88 -4.17
N VAL A 978 6.14 43.72 -3.24
CA VAL A 978 6.01 45.19 -3.41
C VAL A 978 6.96 45.67 -4.50
N GLU A 979 6.42 45.98 -5.68
CA GLU A 979 7.18 46.36 -6.88
C GLU A 979 7.21 47.88 -7.12
N THR A 980 6.19 48.62 -6.67
CA THR A 980 6.08 50.07 -6.89
C THR A 980 5.95 50.89 -5.61
N GLN A 981 6.19 52.20 -5.71
CA GLN A 981 6.04 53.13 -4.60
C GLN A 981 4.57 53.28 -4.19
N GLU A 982 3.66 53.29 -5.16
CA GLU A 982 2.22 53.43 -4.92
C GLU A 982 1.67 52.27 -4.09
N GLN A 983 2.12 51.04 -4.36
CA GLN A 983 1.78 49.86 -3.56
C GLN A 983 2.24 50.01 -2.11
N ALA A 984 3.49 50.46 -1.90
CA ALA A 984 4.05 50.66 -0.56
C ALA A 984 3.27 51.73 0.23
N GLU A 985 2.92 52.86 -0.40
CA GLU A 985 2.16 53.93 0.23
C GLU A 985 0.74 53.49 0.61
N LEU A 986 0.07 52.73 -0.27
CA LEU A 986 -1.28 52.20 -0.02
C LEU A 986 -1.30 51.21 1.15
N LEU A 987 -0.37 50.24 1.15
CA LEU A 987 -0.24 49.25 2.24
C LEU A 987 0.13 49.90 3.58
N ASN A 988 0.93 50.98 3.55
CA ASN A 988 1.26 51.76 4.74
C ASN A 988 0.03 52.49 5.30
N GLN A 989 -0.85 53.03 4.46
CA GLN A 989 -2.11 53.64 4.89
C GLN A 989 -3.05 52.62 5.57
N MET A 990 -3.06 51.37 5.10
CA MET A 990 -3.79 50.26 5.73
C MET A 990 -3.15 49.78 7.05
N GLY A 991 -1.91 50.20 7.30
CA GLY A 991 -1.14 49.88 8.50
C GLY A 991 -0.41 48.54 8.43
N CYS A 992 0.07 48.15 7.24
CA CYS A 992 1.11 47.14 7.08
C CYS A 992 2.44 47.66 7.65
N GLN A 993 3.22 46.79 8.29
CA GLN A 993 4.41 47.20 9.07
C GLN A 993 5.72 46.86 8.39
N VAL A 994 5.73 45.75 7.64
CA VAL A 994 6.92 45.19 7.02
C VAL A 994 6.66 44.95 5.54
N TYR A 995 7.68 45.18 4.73
CA TYR A 995 7.62 45.08 3.28
C TYR A 995 8.76 44.25 2.73
N GLN A 996 8.46 43.50 1.69
CA GLN A 996 9.42 42.74 0.90
C GLN A 996 9.04 42.81 -0.57
N GLY A 997 10.01 43.12 -1.44
CA GLY A 997 9.76 43.24 -2.88
C GLY A 997 10.81 44.07 -3.62
N TYR A 998 10.71 44.06 -4.94
CA TYR A 998 11.70 44.67 -5.84
C TYR A 998 11.76 46.20 -5.76
N TYR A 999 10.69 46.86 -5.29
CA TYR A 999 10.74 48.29 -5.00
C TYR A 999 11.85 48.60 -4.00
N PHE A 1000 12.00 47.75 -2.97
CA PHE A 1000 13.02 47.90 -1.93
C PHE A 1000 14.34 47.27 -2.37
N TYR A 1001 14.38 45.94 -2.45
CA TYR A 1001 15.57 45.14 -2.75
C TYR A 1001 15.22 43.88 -3.55
N ARG A 1002 16.05 43.56 -4.54
CA ARG A 1002 16.04 42.26 -5.22
C ARG A 1002 16.80 41.23 -4.38
N PRO A 1003 16.49 39.92 -4.51
CA PRO A 1003 17.33 38.86 -3.97
C PRO A 1003 18.78 39.01 -4.43
N MET A 1004 19.72 38.90 -3.50
CA MET A 1004 21.14 39.14 -3.77
C MET A 1004 22.05 38.08 -3.13
N PRO A 1005 23.27 37.86 -3.65
CA PRO A 1005 24.23 36.96 -3.04
C PRO A 1005 24.64 37.41 -1.63
N SER A 1006 25.16 36.47 -0.83
CA SER A 1006 25.58 36.74 0.56
C SER A 1006 26.61 37.85 0.72
N SER A 1007 27.42 38.13 -0.30
CA SER A 1007 28.41 39.22 -0.30
C SER A 1007 27.78 40.61 -0.40
N GLU A 1008 26.74 40.76 -1.20
CA GLU A 1008 26.01 42.02 -1.35
C GLU A 1008 25.13 42.29 -0.13
N ALA A 1009 24.47 41.24 0.38
CA ALA A 1009 23.72 41.30 1.63
C ALA A 1009 24.62 41.73 2.81
N ALA A 1010 25.86 41.23 2.86
CA ALA A 1010 26.84 41.64 3.87
C ALA A 1010 27.15 43.15 3.83
N THR A 1011 27.25 43.75 2.65
CA THR A 1011 27.48 45.20 2.49
C THR A 1011 26.29 46.01 3.02
N LEU A 1012 25.05 45.60 2.74
CA LEU A 1012 23.85 46.28 3.27
C LEU A 1012 23.77 46.20 4.80
N LEU A 1013 24.10 45.05 5.38
CA LEU A 1013 24.18 44.88 6.83
C LEU A 1013 25.31 45.73 7.45
N HIS A 1014 26.34 46.07 6.68
CA HIS A 1014 27.46 46.91 7.11
C HIS A 1014 27.14 48.41 7.00
N GLU A 1015 26.45 48.87 5.95
CA GLU A 1015 26.14 50.30 5.73
C GLU A 1015 25.15 50.86 6.76
N ASN A 1016 24.25 50.01 7.29
CA ASN A 1016 23.33 50.34 8.38
C ASN A 1016 24.00 50.63 9.74
N LEU A 1017 25.33 50.58 9.83
CA LEU A 1017 26.10 51.12 10.96
C LEU A 1017 26.31 52.64 10.89
N SER A 1018 26.00 53.31 9.77
CA SER A 1018 26.49 54.67 9.51
C SER A 1018 25.59 55.81 9.99
N PHE A 1019 24.32 55.59 10.33
CA PHE A 1019 23.45 56.62 10.87
C PHE A 1019 22.37 56.02 11.78
N HIS A 1020 22.52 56.14 13.10
CA HIS A 1020 21.47 56.48 14.09
C HIS A 1020 22.09 56.58 15.50
N LYS A 1021 22.79 57.69 15.75
CA LYS A 1021 22.85 58.33 17.06
C LYS A 1021 21.77 59.42 17.04
N VAL A 1022 20.57 59.19 17.56
CA VAL A 1022 19.66 60.26 18.06
C VAL A 1022 18.65 59.64 19.06
N SER A 1023 18.82 60.07 20.32
CA SER A 1023 17.91 60.25 21.47
C SER A 1023 16.61 59.43 21.68
N GLN A 1024 16.58 58.81 22.87
CA GLN A 1024 15.49 58.54 23.83
C GLN A 1024 14.27 57.71 23.40
#